data_AF-A0A093ZWB2-F1
#
_entry.id   AF-A0A093ZWB2-F1
#
_cell.length_a   1.000
_cell.length_b   1.000
_cell.length_c   1.000
_cell.angle_alpha   90.00
_cell.angle_beta   90.00
_cell.angle_gamma   90.00
#
_symmetry.space_group_name_H-M   'P 1'
#
loop_
_entity.id
_entity.type
_entity.pdbx_description
1 polymer ?
#
loop_
_entity_poly.entity_id
_entity_poly.type
_entity_poly.pdbx_seq_one_letter_code
_entity_poly.pdbx_strand_id
1 'polypeptide(L)'
;MATLNSTVLVSSKSAYEFTISILEKYGVPLDRAALVADSLVLADLRGVDTHGINRLGGYIERIKHHVLDPNPTLTFVMKTPVMAHLDAQNTFGFVAGSMAIDKGIEIASTFGIGIVAVKNSNHYGMAATYLVRAINAGFAAFAFTNASRSMPPWGAKEPLFGTSPFAVGIPGGKEGDFVLDMSPSVAARGKIRKAARRGEKIPEGYALDEEGRPTTDAKAALRGVVLPIGGPKGSGLAMMMDLFGGLMSGASFAGGVNDQYKNMDEPQGVGHWFMVFKPDMFLDSKEEFISRMETLMVKVRGCEKAAGVDRIYTSGEIERGVEDKRRGEGIPYTQGEIDALHCLAEGSGSDRRLTRCDGIQPGCKTCEVYNDQCRYDKVPPMSQIVMMAKKLQDAEQLIARLQAAGQLGTDTGDENLNASRPELLSQGPSSHSYSNLSTSEQQSEATTATTTTTTETVLNSAQVKLSEMANSGGLISDLSLDENGKLCYYGPTSAVHDPLTKESNNATDQQYDSPSAKSSVRSMLTSNAMESRAWENFAVRNAAFRSDIPQATMSNLLNLHWCWIAPMFMWVYRPAFMRDMSTGGQYFSEFLLVVLCAHAARFQEGNIGDLLISRARLLLGTEIHRPSSIPTVQALLQLSARDLAYGSISQAWLYSGMAFRMVSDLGLHHSSGKILDLGCLTAEDLEIRRRLFWSCYFWDKAISLYLGRMPTLTELPYDHVLELLDDFAEHELWSPYYGEPGSLSQAPPSPYQAKTSHAISCFENSCRLSVIISNIMTEFYSRRTPSNADEAFRRIRATLDEWRANSPAHLVYKPEDLPIWSPPPHILTQNLLYYTTIILLHRPFYSSTVHHTACRNAANSIERLLLLLETTFGFNKITYLMAYCIYTGASAMVQDVKSGELEAKVKMGTFLRALKGGLKTCPIVQRSIDIINNSLQGSQAWVPEIDNPAPDNSMRNYLPAFPYRDAQMDPSNETNYNFIDLDAFALLDSFPENHIDAATGEWCLS
;
A
#
# COMPACT_ATOMS: atom_id res chain seq x y z
N MET A 1 47.92 13.02 39.45
CA MET A 1 48.61 13.60 38.28
C MET A 1 47.55 14.12 37.33
N ALA A 2 47.34 15.43 37.29
CA ALA A 2 46.41 16.11 36.40
C ALA A 2 47.20 16.65 35.20
N THR A 3 47.31 15.87 34.13
CA THR A 3 47.70 16.40 32.82
C THR A 3 46.45 16.98 32.18
N LEU A 4 46.46 18.31 32.02
CA LEU A 4 45.42 19.05 31.29
C LEU A 4 45.20 18.41 29.91
N ASN A 5 43.94 18.09 29.60
CA ASN A 5 43.50 17.77 28.24
C ASN A 5 43.70 19.02 27.37
N SER A 6 44.87 19.17 26.74
CA SER A 6 45.09 20.22 25.74
C SER A 6 44.37 19.84 24.45
N THR A 7 43.33 20.60 24.09
CA THR A 7 42.68 20.50 22.79
C THR A 7 43.58 21.11 21.71
N VAL A 8 43.75 20.41 20.60
CA VAL A 8 44.51 20.81 19.43
C VAL A 8 43.53 21.14 18.31
N LEU A 9 43.61 22.36 17.76
CA LEU A 9 42.78 22.78 16.63
C LEU A 9 43.51 22.44 15.32
N VAL A 10 42.85 21.69 14.43
CA VAL A 10 43.39 21.25 13.13
C VAL A 10 42.59 21.87 12.01
N SER A 11 43.24 22.37 10.96
CA SER A 11 42.50 22.93 9.81
C SER A 11 41.77 21.83 9.04
N SER A 12 40.58 22.13 8.51
CA SER A 12 39.81 21.17 7.69
C SER A 12 40.59 20.71 6.46
N LYS A 13 41.36 21.61 5.84
CA LYS A 13 42.28 21.30 4.75
C LYS A 13 43.35 20.29 5.17
N SER A 14 43.99 20.50 6.32
CA SER A 14 44.99 19.54 6.82
C SER A 14 44.37 18.18 7.11
N ALA A 15 43.18 18.13 7.71
CA ALA A 15 42.47 16.87 7.96
C ALA A 15 42.09 16.14 6.66
N TYR A 16 41.66 16.87 5.65
CA TYR A 16 41.31 16.35 4.33
C TYR A 16 42.53 15.75 3.61
N GLU A 17 43.62 16.52 3.46
CA GLU A 17 44.85 16.06 2.81
C GLU A 17 45.48 14.87 3.55
N PHE A 18 45.45 14.92 4.88
CA PHE A 18 45.91 13.82 5.72
C PHE A 18 45.12 12.53 5.46
N THR A 19 43.79 12.62 5.42
CA THR A 19 42.92 11.45 5.18
C THR A 19 43.16 10.85 3.80
N ILE A 20 43.24 11.67 2.74
CA ILE A 20 43.55 11.21 1.38
C ILE A 20 44.90 10.48 1.36
N SER A 21 45.93 11.09 1.95
CA SER A 21 47.29 10.54 1.90
C SER A 21 47.40 9.14 2.50
N ILE A 22 46.57 8.81 3.50
CA ILE A 22 46.51 7.48 4.11
C ILE A 22 45.74 6.53 3.20
N LEU A 23 44.57 6.94 2.69
CA LEU A 23 43.72 6.11 1.85
C LEU A 23 44.41 5.67 0.55
N GLU A 24 45.17 6.56 -0.09
CA GLU A 24 45.95 6.23 -1.29
C GLU A 24 47.01 5.15 -1.03
N LYS A 25 47.62 5.13 0.16
CA LYS A 25 48.59 4.10 0.57
C LYS A 25 47.96 2.72 0.71
N TYR A 26 46.65 2.66 0.93
CA TYR A 26 45.86 1.43 0.98
C TYR A 26 45.11 1.14 -0.33
N GLY A 27 45.54 1.74 -1.45
CA GLY A 27 45.05 1.42 -2.78
C GLY A 27 43.69 2.02 -3.12
N VAL A 28 43.21 2.98 -2.34
CA VAL A 28 41.98 3.74 -2.65
C VAL A 28 42.33 4.81 -3.70
N PRO A 29 41.69 4.81 -4.88
CA PRO A 29 41.91 5.83 -5.90
C PRO A 29 41.57 7.24 -5.40
N LEU A 30 42.24 8.27 -5.95
CA LEU A 30 42.11 9.66 -5.50
C LEU A 30 40.66 10.19 -5.53
N ASP A 31 39.89 9.87 -6.58
CA ASP A 31 38.48 10.28 -6.71
C ASP A 31 37.61 9.71 -5.58
N ARG A 32 37.88 8.47 -5.16
CA ARG A 32 37.18 7.82 -4.04
C ARG A 32 37.69 8.26 -2.68
N ALA A 33 39.01 8.42 -2.56
CA ALA A 33 39.65 8.93 -1.36
C ALA A 33 39.15 10.33 -1.02
N ALA A 34 38.93 11.17 -2.03
CA ALA A 34 38.29 12.48 -1.89
C ALA A 34 36.88 12.37 -1.29
N LEU A 35 36.02 11.49 -1.80
CA LEU A 35 34.66 11.29 -1.27
C LEU A 35 34.65 10.83 0.19
N VAL A 36 35.55 9.91 0.54
CA VAL A 36 35.70 9.44 1.93
C VAL A 36 36.20 10.57 2.83
N ALA A 37 37.25 11.30 2.41
CA ALA A 37 37.82 12.40 3.17
C ALA A 37 36.83 13.54 3.37
N ASP A 38 36.09 13.93 2.32
CA ASP A 38 35.03 14.95 2.38
C ASP A 38 33.98 14.57 3.43
N SER A 39 33.52 13.32 3.41
CA SER A 39 32.49 12.82 4.32
C SER A 39 32.93 12.83 5.79
N LEU A 40 34.16 12.34 6.05
CA LEU A 40 34.70 12.26 7.41
C LEU A 40 35.00 13.66 7.97
N VAL A 41 35.62 14.53 7.17
CA VAL A 41 35.93 15.91 7.57
C VAL A 41 34.66 16.72 7.74
N LEU A 42 33.62 16.52 6.91
CA LEU A 42 32.34 17.19 7.08
C LEU A 42 31.64 16.77 8.38
N ALA A 43 31.71 15.49 8.76
CA ALA A 43 31.17 15.03 10.04
C ALA A 43 31.88 15.71 11.21
N ASP A 44 33.20 15.82 11.17
CA ASP A 44 33.98 16.57 12.17
C ASP A 44 33.65 18.06 12.15
N LEU A 45 33.50 18.69 10.98
CA LEU A 45 33.12 20.10 10.90
C LEU A 45 31.75 20.35 11.51
N ARG A 46 30.78 19.46 11.28
CA ARG A 46 29.41 19.58 11.81
C ARG A 46 29.29 19.18 13.29
N GLY A 47 30.39 18.80 13.94
CA GLY A 47 30.41 18.39 15.35
C GLY A 47 29.88 16.98 15.60
N VAL A 48 29.75 16.16 14.55
CA VAL A 48 29.39 14.75 14.62
C VAL A 48 30.67 13.91 14.71
N ASP A 49 31.49 14.22 15.72
CA ASP A 49 32.86 13.69 15.93
C ASP A 49 32.90 12.15 16.02
N THR A 50 31.76 11.53 16.33
CA THR A 50 31.61 10.07 16.35
C THR A 50 31.68 9.43 14.96
N HIS A 51 31.58 10.20 13.87
CA HIS A 51 31.59 9.71 12.48
C HIS A 51 32.67 10.41 11.63
N GLY A 52 33.62 11.13 12.24
CA GLY A 52 34.70 11.81 11.54
C GLY A 52 36.00 11.02 11.42
N ILE A 53 37.13 11.70 11.20
CA ILE A 53 38.40 11.07 10.78
C ILE A 53 38.96 10.05 11.77
N ASN A 54 38.57 10.14 13.05
CA ASN A 54 38.92 9.15 14.07
C ASN A 54 38.45 7.72 13.74
N ARG A 55 37.50 7.55 12.79
CA ARG A 55 37.06 6.23 12.30
C ARG A 55 38.01 5.61 11.28
N LEU A 56 38.96 6.37 10.73
CA LEU A 56 39.81 5.95 9.61
C LEU A 56 40.53 4.62 9.88
N GLY A 57 41.09 4.45 11.08
CA GLY A 57 41.78 3.21 11.46
C GLY A 57 40.90 1.96 11.35
N GLY A 58 39.61 2.08 11.68
CA GLY A 58 38.67 0.97 11.54
C GLY A 58 38.43 0.56 10.09
N TYR A 59 38.38 1.52 9.16
CA TYR A 59 38.24 1.20 7.73
C TYR A 59 39.51 0.61 7.15
N ILE A 60 40.67 1.13 7.53
CA ILE A 60 41.97 0.58 7.12
C ILE A 60 42.10 -0.87 7.56
N GLU A 61 41.67 -1.21 8.77
CA GLU A 61 41.71 -2.59 9.25
C GLU A 61 40.82 -3.50 8.40
N ARG A 62 39.64 -3.04 7.99
CA ARG A 62 38.76 -3.79 7.09
C ARG A 62 39.37 -4.02 5.70
N ILE A 63 40.13 -3.06 5.17
CA ILE A 63 40.88 -3.24 3.91
C ILE A 63 41.96 -4.33 4.09
N LYS A 64 42.74 -4.28 5.17
CA LYS A 64 43.80 -5.26 5.45
C LYS A 64 43.25 -6.68 5.58
N HIS A 65 42.03 -6.80 6.12
CA HIS A 65 41.32 -8.07 6.25
C HIS A 65 40.54 -8.48 4.97
N HIS A 66 40.64 -7.72 3.87
CA HIS A 66 39.93 -7.98 2.62
C HIS A 66 38.38 -8.02 2.74
N VAL A 67 37.83 -7.43 3.80
CA VAL A 67 36.38 -7.29 4.03
C VAL A 67 35.86 -5.89 3.71
N LEU A 68 36.69 -5.09 3.02
CA LEU A 68 36.33 -3.85 2.34
C LEU A 68 37.18 -3.74 1.07
N ASP A 69 36.53 -3.55 -0.08
CA ASP A 69 37.22 -3.37 -1.37
C ASP A 69 37.53 -1.88 -1.62
N PRO A 70 38.81 -1.47 -1.69
CA PRO A 70 39.19 -0.08 -1.92
C PRO A 70 38.88 0.40 -3.35
N ASN A 71 38.76 -0.49 -4.34
CA ASN A 71 38.65 -0.12 -5.75
C ASN A 71 37.81 -1.08 -6.64
N PRO A 72 36.56 -1.44 -6.30
CA PRO A 72 35.75 -2.25 -7.21
C PRO A 72 35.22 -1.43 -8.38
N THR A 73 34.79 -2.09 -9.46
CA THR A 73 34.12 -1.41 -10.59
C THR A 73 32.64 -1.23 -10.29
N LEU A 74 32.15 0.01 -10.22
CA LEU A 74 30.77 0.30 -9.81
C LEU A 74 29.89 0.64 -11.02
N THR A 75 28.75 -0.03 -11.16
CA THR A 75 27.81 0.19 -12.27
C THR A 75 26.38 0.28 -11.77
N PHE A 76 25.64 1.28 -12.26
CA PHE A 76 24.21 1.41 -12.00
C PHE A 76 23.39 0.56 -12.96
N VAL A 77 22.36 -0.10 -12.44
CA VAL A 77 21.32 -0.78 -13.23
C VAL A 77 20.02 -0.01 -13.07
N MET A 78 19.54 0.59 -14.16
CA MET A 78 18.21 1.23 -14.16
C MET A 78 17.13 0.15 -14.04
N LYS A 79 16.21 0.30 -13.09
CA LYS A 79 15.02 -0.57 -12.95
C LYS A 79 13.79 0.06 -13.58
N THR A 80 13.69 1.38 -13.47
CA THR A 80 12.67 2.22 -14.14
C THR A 80 13.33 3.54 -14.55
N PRO A 81 12.67 4.42 -15.32
CA PRO A 81 13.23 5.74 -15.63
C PRO A 81 13.59 6.57 -14.39
N VAL A 82 12.92 6.33 -13.26
CA VAL A 82 13.10 7.09 -12.01
C VAL A 82 13.80 6.31 -10.90
N MET A 83 14.20 5.06 -11.15
CA MET A 83 14.80 4.20 -10.12
C MET A 83 16.02 3.43 -10.64
N ALA A 84 17.13 3.55 -9.92
CA ALA A 84 18.37 2.84 -10.20
C ALA A 84 18.80 1.97 -9.02
N HIS A 85 19.57 0.93 -9.33
CA HIS A 85 20.14 0.01 -8.36
C HIS A 85 21.66 -0.02 -8.50
N LEU A 86 22.37 0.00 -7.38
CA LEU A 86 23.83 -0.09 -7.32
C LEU A 86 24.26 -1.29 -6.47
N ASP A 87 25.06 -2.18 -7.05
CA ASP A 87 25.85 -3.13 -6.28
C ASP A 87 27.19 -2.48 -5.92
N ALA A 88 27.39 -2.20 -4.64
CA ALA A 88 28.58 -1.49 -4.15
C ALA A 88 29.82 -2.38 -4.05
N GLN A 89 29.70 -3.69 -4.33
CA GLN A 89 30.82 -4.66 -4.34
C GLN A 89 31.73 -4.53 -3.12
N ASN A 90 31.11 -4.39 -1.95
CA ASN A 90 31.75 -4.27 -0.65
C ASN A 90 32.76 -3.10 -0.54
N THR A 91 32.56 -2.01 -1.28
CA THR A 91 33.36 -0.79 -1.11
C THR A 91 32.90 0.07 0.07
N PHE A 92 33.59 1.19 0.30
CA PHE A 92 33.20 2.20 1.26
C PHE A 92 31.75 2.69 1.06
N GLY A 93 30.99 2.74 2.15
CA GLY A 93 29.65 3.34 2.14
C GLY A 93 29.67 4.81 1.70
N PHE A 94 30.75 5.55 2.00
CA PHE A 94 30.95 6.93 1.54
C PHE A 94 30.98 7.06 0.02
N VAL A 95 31.66 6.14 -0.66
CA VAL A 95 31.77 6.12 -2.12
C VAL A 95 30.42 5.74 -2.71
N ALA A 96 29.86 4.62 -2.26
CA ALA A 96 28.59 4.12 -2.78
C ALA A 96 27.43 5.10 -2.53
N GLY A 97 27.35 5.71 -1.34
CA GLY A 97 26.35 6.70 -0.97
C GLY A 97 26.48 7.99 -1.77
N SER A 98 27.70 8.50 -1.97
CA SER A 98 27.94 9.71 -2.75
C SER A 98 27.58 9.52 -4.22
N MET A 99 27.97 8.39 -4.81
CA MET A 99 27.58 8.06 -6.19
C MET A 99 26.06 7.86 -6.31
N ALA A 100 25.42 7.24 -5.31
CA ALA A 100 23.98 7.01 -5.33
C ALA A 100 23.17 8.30 -5.24
N ILE A 101 23.54 9.24 -4.37
CA ILE A 101 22.84 10.53 -4.29
C ILE A 101 23.05 11.35 -5.56
N ASP A 102 24.25 11.34 -6.15
CA ASP A 102 24.53 11.99 -7.43
C ASP A 102 23.69 11.43 -8.57
N LYS A 103 23.57 10.10 -8.62
CA LYS A 103 22.68 9.45 -9.60
C LYS A 103 21.21 9.82 -9.36
N GLY A 104 20.79 9.92 -8.11
CA GLY A 104 19.47 10.40 -7.74
C GLY A 104 19.21 11.83 -8.23
N ILE A 105 20.18 12.73 -8.08
CA ILE A 105 20.13 14.12 -8.58
C ILE A 105 20.04 14.14 -10.11
N GLU A 106 20.85 13.33 -10.80
CA GLU A 106 20.82 13.20 -12.28
C GLU A 106 19.41 12.78 -12.76
N ILE A 107 18.84 11.74 -12.15
CA ILE A 107 17.51 11.23 -12.50
C ILE A 107 16.43 12.27 -12.15
N ALA A 108 16.47 12.86 -10.96
CA ALA A 108 15.50 13.85 -10.51
C ALA A 108 15.57 15.14 -11.35
N SER A 109 16.75 15.51 -11.87
CA SER A 109 16.90 16.64 -12.79
C SER A 109 16.04 16.47 -14.04
N THR A 110 15.95 15.23 -14.53
CA THR A 110 15.20 14.85 -15.74
C THR A 110 13.71 14.60 -15.46
N PHE A 111 13.41 13.81 -14.44
CA PHE A 111 12.05 13.29 -14.20
C PHE A 111 11.34 13.89 -12.99
N GLY A 112 12.00 14.79 -12.26
CA GLY A 112 11.48 15.41 -11.05
C GLY A 112 11.74 14.63 -9.75
N ILE A 113 11.88 13.31 -9.87
CA ILE A 113 12.19 12.39 -8.77
C ILE A 113 13.18 11.32 -9.23
N GLY A 114 14.12 10.96 -8.36
CA GLY A 114 15.10 9.90 -8.58
C GLY A 114 15.29 9.08 -7.32
N ILE A 115 15.18 7.76 -7.44
CA ILE A 115 15.32 6.81 -6.34
C ILE A 115 16.53 5.91 -6.63
N VAL A 116 17.41 5.73 -5.65
CA VAL A 116 18.58 4.87 -5.80
C VAL A 116 18.71 3.96 -4.59
N ALA A 117 18.68 2.66 -4.83
CA ALA A 117 18.95 1.66 -3.81
C ALA A 117 20.35 1.07 -4.00
N VAL A 118 21.05 0.80 -2.89
CA VAL A 118 22.44 0.32 -2.86
C VAL A 118 22.50 -0.94 -2.01
N LYS A 119 23.11 -2.00 -2.53
CA LYS A 119 23.40 -3.24 -1.78
C LYS A 119 24.89 -3.53 -1.71
N ASN A 120 25.25 -4.48 -0.84
CA ASN A 120 26.64 -4.94 -0.64
C ASN A 120 27.60 -3.78 -0.34
N SER A 121 27.20 -2.85 0.53
CA SER A 121 28.02 -1.72 0.93
C SER A 121 28.55 -1.88 2.36
N ASN A 122 29.17 -0.82 2.88
CA ASN A 122 29.70 -0.71 4.23
C ASN A 122 29.12 0.54 4.94
N HIS A 123 29.54 0.78 6.17
CA HIS A 123 29.19 1.99 6.91
C HIS A 123 29.49 3.27 6.11
N TYR A 124 28.50 4.17 6.06
CA TYR A 124 28.50 5.37 5.21
C TYR A 124 28.66 6.70 5.98
N GLY A 125 28.97 6.65 7.28
CA GLY A 125 29.16 7.84 8.10
C GLY A 125 27.87 8.56 8.49
N MET A 126 27.95 9.89 8.53
CA MET A 126 26.86 10.80 8.84
C MET A 126 25.96 10.98 7.60
N ALA A 127 24.66 10.71 7.74
CA ALA A 127 23.72 10.74 6.62
C ALA A 127 23.53 12.14 6.03
N ALA A 128 23.67 13.19 6.85
CA ALA A 128 23.63 14.59 6.41
C ALA A 128 24.65 14.91 5.30
N THR A 129 25.74 14.14 5.18
CA THR A 129 26.73 14.28 4.08
C THR A 129 26.06 14.22 2.71
N TYR A 130 25.16 13.25 2.51
CA TYR A 130 24.46 13.04 1.24
C TYR A 130 23.36 14.08 1.04
N LEU A 131 22.67 14.44 2.12
CA LEU A 131 21.62 15.45 2.09
C LEU A 131 22.14 16.82 1.70
N VAL A 132 23.26 17.26 2.28
CA VAL A 132 23.90 18.54 1.95
C VAL A 132 24.33 18.56 0.48
N ARG A 133 24.77 17.43 -0.07
CA ARG A 133 25.11 17.30 -1.49
C ARG A 133 23.89 17.51 -2.39
N ALA A 134 22.74 16.92 -2.07
CA ALA A 134 21.48 17.15 -2.79
C ALA A 134 20.97 18.59 -2.65
N ILE A 135 21.04 19.14 -1.44
CA ILE A 135 20.62 20.52 -1.14
C ILE A 135 21.44 21.53 -1.95
N ASN A 136 22.77 21.36 -2.00
CA ASN A 136 23.66 22.22 -2.79
C ASN A 136 23.33 22.17 -4.29
N ALA A 137 22.77 21.06 -4.78
CA ALA A 137 22.27 20.93 -6.15
C ALA A 137 20.83 21.47 -6.33
N GLY A 138 20.19 21.96 -5.27
CA GLY A 138 18.83 22.50 -5.28
C GLY A 138 17.72 21.46 -5.13
N PHE A 139 18.03 20.24 -4.69
CA PHE A 139 17.07 19.15 -4.50
C PHE A 139 16.82 18.86 -3.03
N ALA A 140 15.61 18.36 -2.73
CA ALA A 140 15.33 17.71 -1.46
C ALA A 140 15.69 16.23 -1.54
N ALA A 141 16.05 15.62 -0.40
CA ALA A 141 16.43 14.22 -0.35
C ALA A 141 16.06 13.52 0.97
N PHE A 142 15.77 12.23 0.85
CA PHE A 142 15.77 11.25 1.94
C PHE A 142 17.01 10.35 1.81
N ALA A 143 17.65 10.03 2.93
CA ALA A 143 18.78 9.11 2.99
C ALA A 143 18.60 8.10 4.12
N PHE A 144 18.47 6.83 3.77
CA PHE A 144 18.27 5.71 4.71
C PHE A 144 19.39 4.69 4.58
N THR A 145 19.70 4.01 5.68
CA THR A 145 20.59 2.85 5.70
C THR A 145 20.21 1.92 6.84
N ASN A 146 20.64 0.66 6.79
CA ASN A 146 20.59 -0.24 7.94
C ASN A 146 21.99 -0.44 8.57
N ALA A 147 22.06 -1.14 9.70
CA ALA A 147 23.32 -1.38 10.42
C ALA A 147 23.21 -2.64 11.29
N SER A 148 24.34 -3.03 11.87
CA SER A 148 24.42 -4.19 12.75
C SER A 148 23.54 -4.08 13.99
N ARG A 149 23.11 -5.25 14.46
CA ARG A 149 22.24 -5.45 15.63
C ARG A 149 22.73 -4.68 16.86
N SER A 150 21.94 -3.71 17.31
CA SER A 150 22.29 -2.87 18.45
C SER A 150 21.09 -2.35 19.26
N MET A 151 19.90 -2.36 18.66
CA MET A 151 18.66 -1.89 19.26
C MET A 151 17.58 -2.97 19.15
N PRO A 152 16.76 -3.20 20.19
CA PRO A 152 15.71 -4.20 20.15
C PRO A 152 14.46 -3.61 19.47
N PRO A 153 13.60 -4.45 18.86
CA PRO A 153 12.21 -4.09 18.65
C PRO A 153 11.57 -3.71 19.99
N TRP A 154 10.64 -2.76 20.00
CA TRP A 154 9.97 -2.38 21.24
C TRP A 154 9.30 -3.59 21.91
N GLY A 155 9.52 -3.76 23.21
CA GLY A 155 9.05 -4.92 23.98
C GLY A 155 10.01 -6.11 24.03
N ALA A 156 11.09 -6.11 23.23
CA ALA A 156 12.12 -7.14 23.27
C ALA A 156 13.36 -6.69 24.06
N LYS A 157 14.14 -7.66 24.54
CA LYS A 157 15.48 -7.45 25.11
C LYS A 157 16.63 -7.79 24.16
N GLU A 158 16.32 -8.50 23.07
CA GLU A 158 17.32 -8.92 22.08
C GLU A 158 17.53 -7.83 21.03
N PRO A 159 18.78 -7.43 20.72
CA PRO A 159 19.05 -6.47 19.67
C PRO A 159 18.81 -7.10 18.28
N LEU A 160 17.96 -6.46 17.47
CA LEU A 160 17.66 -6.89 16.09
C LEU A 160 18.01 -5.81 15.07
N PHE A 161 17.66 -4.56 15.36
CA PHE A 161 17.85 -3.45 14.43
C PHE A 161 19.14 -2.68 14.72
N GLY A 162 19.64 -2.00 13.70
CA GLY A 162 20.71 -1.03 13.83
C GLY A 162 20.23 0.31 14.39
N THR A 163 21.18 1.14 14.82
CA THR A 163 20.92 2.55 15.19
C THR A 163 21.03 3.51 14.00
N SER A 164 20.91 2.99 12.77
CA SER A 164 21.09 3.76 11.54
C SER A 164 20.14 4.95 11.44
N PRO A 165 20.61 6.07 10.87
CA PRO A 165 19.85 7.30 10.91
C PRO A 165 18.67 7.32 9.94
N PHE A 166 17.59 7.97 10.37
CA PHE A 166 16.57 8.53 9.49
C PHE A 166 16.97 9.96 9.16
N ALA A 167 17.19 10.27 7.88
CA ALA A 167 17.69 11.57 7.47
C ALA A 167 16.92 12.18 6.29
N VAL A 168 16.60 13.47 6.42
CA VAL A 168 15.87 14.28 5.42
C VAL A 168 16.51 15.65 5.28
N GLY A 169 16.73 16.07 4.03
CA GLY A 169 17.32 17.37 3.70
C GLY A 169 16.45 18.14 2.72
N ILE A 170 16.17 19.41 3.00
CA ILE A 170 15.35 20.28 2.17
C ILE A 170 16.00 21.68 2.07
N PRO A 171 16.21 22.22 0.86
CA PRO A 171 16.72 23.58 0.67
C PRO A 171 15.80 24.63 1.33
N GLY A 172 16.36 25.54 2.11
CA GLY A 172 15.56 26.48 2.93
C GLY A 172 15.66 27.96 2.56
N GLY A 173 16.46 28.33 1.56
CA GLY A 173 16.61 29.72 1.14
C GLY A 173 17.51 30.53 2.09
N LYS A 174 17.15 31.79 2.35
CA LYS A 174 17.99 32.72 3.15
C LYS A 174 18.03 32.35 4.63
N GLU A 175 17.00 31.66 5.12
CA GLU A 175 16.87 31.27 6.53
C GLU A 175 17.64 29.99 6.89
N GLY A 176 18.36 29.42 5.92
CA GLY A 176 19.16 28.20 6.07
C GLY A 176 18.36 26.93 5.77
N ASP A 177 19.08 25.86 5.44
CA ASP A 177 18.49 24.58 5.02
C ASP A 177 17.94 23.78 6.20
N PHE A 178 16.89 22.99 5.93
CA PHE A 178 16.41 21.98 6.88
C PHE A 178 17.20 20.69 6.69
N VAL A 179 17.91 20.25 7.73
CA VAL A 179 18.64 18.98 7.72
C VAL A 179 18.35 18.22 9.00
N LEU A 180 17.51 17.19 8.90
CA LEU A 180 17.30 16.22 9.97
C LEU A 180 18.22 15.03 9.73
N ASP A 181 19.06 14.70 10.71
CA ASP A 181 19.89 13.49 10.75
C ASP A 181 19.84 12.93 12.17
N MET A 182 19.03 11.89 12.39
CA MET A 182 18.77 11.37 13.74
C MET A 182 18.79 9.85 13.80
N SER A 183 19.34 9.32 14.90
CA SER A 183 19.23 7.90 15.23
C SER A 183 17.83 7.59 15.79
N PRO A 184 17.24 6.41 15.49
CA PRO A 184 15.99 5.97 16.10
C PRO A 184 16.16 5.50 17.56
N SER A 185 17.39 5.59 18.12
CA SER A 185 17.66 5.29 19.53
C SER A 185 17.44 6.52 20.42
N VAL A 186 16.95 6.30 21.64
CA VAL A 186 16.73 7.37 22.63
C VAL A 186 18.04 8.06 23.04
N ALA A 187 19.16 7.34 22.97
CA ALA A 187 20.49 7.87 23.27
C ALA A 187 21.58 7.14 22.50
N ALA A 188 22.62 7.86 22.09
CA ALA A 188 23.80 7.23 21.53
C ALA A 188 24.53 6.39 22.60
N ARG A 189 24.91 5.14 22.28
CA ARG A 189 25.75 4.28 23.16
C ARG A 189 27.02 4.98 23.67
N GLY A 190 27.57 5.93 22.91
CA GLY A 190 28.71 6.75 23.33
C GLY A 190 28.45 7.59 24.59
N LYS A 191 27.23 8.14 24.74
CA LYS A 191 26.81 8.88 25.95
C LYS A 191 26.79 7.96 27.17
N ILE A 192 26.29 6.74 27.00
CA ILE A 192 26.27 5.71 28.05
C ILE A 192 27.70 5.30 28.44
N ARG A 193 28.61 5.10 27.47
CA ARG A 193 30.04 4.84 27.76
C ARG A 193 30.69 5.97 28.55
N LYS A 194 30.36 7.23 28.23
CA LYS A 194 30.86 8.40 28.94
C LYS A 194 30.37 8.42 30.40
N ALA A 195 29.07 8.18 30.62
CA ALA A 195 28.50 8.05 31.96
C ALA A 195 29.17 6.91 32.75
N ALA A 196 29.36 5.74 32.13
CA ALA A 196 30.01 4.58 32.75
C ALA A 196 31.45 4.86 33.18
N ARG A 197 32.23 5.59 32.37
CA ARG A 197 33.61 6.00 32.72
C ARG A 197 33.65 6.99 33.88
N ARG A 198 32.61 7.82 34.03
CA ARG A 198 32.50 8.83 35.08
C ARG A 198 31.82 8.30 36.36
N GLY A 199 31.30 7.07 36.33
CA GLY A 199 30.48 6.53 37.41
C GLY A 199 29.13 7.24 37.57
N GLU A 200 28.66 7.91 36.51
CA GLU A 200 27.37 8.62 36.49
C GLU A 200 26.24 7.64 36.12
N LYS A 201 25.04 7.89 36.66
CA LYS A 201 23.82 7.20 36.23
C LYS A 201 23.36 7.73 34.86
N ILE A 202 22.71 6.88 34.07
CA ILE A 202 21.96 7.31 32.89
C ILE A 202 20.50 7.61 33.25
N PRO A 203 19.81 8.48 32.50
CA PRO A 203 18.37 8.69 32.67
C PRO A 203 17.56 7.40 32.54
N GLU A 204 16.42 7.36 33.22
CA GLU A 204 15.46 6.26 33.09
C GLU A 204 14.91 6.18 31.66
N GLY A 205 14.58 4.96 31.21
CA GLY A 205 14.10 4.71 29.85
C GLY A 205 15.17 4.72 28.75
N TYR A 206 16.46 4.89 29.09
CA TYR A 206 17.54 4.88 28.09
C TYR A 206 17.91 3.48 27.59
N ALA A 207 17.90 2.49 28.48
CA ALA A 207 18.43 1.17 28.21
C ALA A 207 17.83 0.08 29.11
N LEU A 208 17.98 -1.16 28.67
CA LEU A 208 17.75 -2.37 29.45
C LEU A 208 19.09 -2.99 29.85
N ASP A 209 19.14 -3.72 30.96
CA ASP A 209 20.25 -4.59 31.34
C ASP A 209 20.26 -5.90 30.53
N GLU A 210 21.19 -6.80 30.84
CA GLU A 210 21.35 -8.10 30.17
C GLU A 210 20.14 -9.04 30.37
N GLU A 211 19.42 -8.87 31.48
CA GLU A 211 18.20 -9.64 31.77
C GLU A 211 16.96 -9.06 31.07
N GLY A 212 17.02 -7.83 30.57
CA GLY A 212 15.93 -7.11 29.91
C GLY A 212 15.17 -6.16 30.83
N ARG A 213 15.71 -5.81 32.00
CA ARG A 213 15.09 -4.89 32.96
C ARG A 213 15.53 -3.45 32.71
N PRO A 214 14.65 -2.44 32.88
CA PRO A 214 15.06 -1.04 32.82
C PRO A 214 16.20 -0.74 33.79
N THR A 215 17.21 0.00 33.34
CA THR A 215 18.38 0.31 34.17
C THR A 215 18.85 1.75 34.02
N THR A 216 19.29 2.33 35.14
CA THR A 216 20.01 3.62 35.20
C THR A 216 21.51 3.44 35.43
N ASP A 217 21.98 2.21 35.61
CA ASP A 217 23.42 1.90 35.70
C ASP A 217 24.02 1.84 34.29
N ALA A 218 24.91 2.79 34.00
CA ALA A 218 25.59 2.89 32.72
C ALA A 218 26.40 1.63 32.35
N LYS A 219 26.98 0.91 33.33
CA LYS A 219 27.73 -0.34 33.07
C LYS A 219 26.78 -1.49 32.74
N ALA A 220 25.65 -1.59 33.43
CA ALA A 220 24.62 -2.59 33.12
C ALA A 220 24.02 -2.34 31.73
N ALA A 221 23.69 -1.09 31.42
CA ALA A 221 23.19 -0.67 30.10
C ALA A 221 24.14 -1.01 28.93
N LEU A 222 25.46 -1.00 29.16
CA LEU A 222 26.42 -1.36 28.10
C LEU A 222 26.45 -2.85 27.78
N ARG A 223 26.09 -3.71 28.74
CA ARG A 223 25.93 -5.15 28.58
C ARG A 223 24.58 -5.54 27.98
N GLY A 224 23.53 -4.75 28.25
CA GLY A 224 22.23 -4.89 27.63
C GLY A 224 22.08 -4.06 26.34
N VAL A 225 20.89 -3.48 26.16
CA VAL A 225 20.47 -2.83 24.91
C VAL A 225 19.97 -1.40 25.14
N VAL A 226 20.17 -0.53 24.15
CA VAL A 226 19.63 0.84 24.16
C VAL A 226 18.23 0.83 23.57
N LEU A 227 17.30 1.58 24.15
CA LEU A 227 15.91 1.57 23.73
C LEU A 227 15.63 2.51 22.55
N PRO A 228 14.60 2.22 21.73
CA PRO A 228 14.14 3.13 20.68
C PRO A 228 13.51 4.42 21.24
N ILE A 229 13.70 5.54 20.53
CA ILE A 229 13.10 6.83 20.89
C ILE A 229 11.57 6.77 20.79
N GLY A 230 10.85 7.24 21.81
CA GLY A 230 9.39 7.19 21.81
C GLY A 230 8.81 5.76 21.73
N GLY A 231 9.55 4.76 22.23
CA GLY A 231 9.10 3.37 22.33
C GLY A 231 8.73 2.76 20.96
N PRO A 232 7.47 2.36 20.74
CA PRO A 232 7.03 1.79 19.45
C PRO A 232 7.36 2.69 18.24
N LYS A 233 7.40 4.02 18.38
CA LYS A 233 7.69 4.95 17.27
C LYS A 233 9.11 4.76 16.73
N GLY A 234 10.11 4.82 17.61
CA GLY A 234 11.52 4.61 17.25
C GLY A 234 11.77 3.20 16.75
N SER A 235 11.06 2.21 17.32
CA SER A 235 11.11 0.83 16.82
C SER A 235 10.59 0.74 15.39
N GLY A 236 9.46 1.40 15.09
CA GLY A 236 8.91 1.49 13.73
C GLY A 236 9.84 2.21 12.76
N LEU A 237 10.50 3.29 13.18
CA LEU A 237 11.50 3.99 12.38
C LEU A 237 12.71 3.09 12.06
N ALA A 238 13.22 2.34 13.03
CA ALA A 238 14.34 1.43 12.79
C ALA A 238 13.97 0.25 11.89
N MET A 239 12.75 -0.29 12.04
CA MET A 239 12.23 -1.31 11.13
C MET A 239 12.08 -0.76 9.71
N MET A 240 11.59 0.48 9.55
CA MET A 240 11.54 1.16 8.26
C MET A 240 12.92 1.28 7.61
N MET A 241 13.94 1.65 8.38
CA MET A 241 15.32 1.73 7.88
C MET A 241 15.84 0.38 7.38
N ASP A 242 15.48 -0.72 8.05
CA ASP A 242 15.88 -2.07 7.63
C ASP A 242 15.08 -2.56 6.41
N LEU A 243 13.81 -2.15 6.28
CA LEU A 243 13.00 -2.42 5.08
C LEU A 243 13.58 -1.73 3.84
N PHE A 244 13.84 -0.41 3.90
CA PHE A 244 14.35 0.32 2.75
C PHE A 244 15.84 0.05 2.49
N GLY A 245 16.66 0.13 3.55
CA GLY A 245 18.10 -0.03 3.49
C GLY A 245 18.54 -1.48 3.30
N GLY A 246 17.83 -2.46 3.84
CA GLY A 246 18.17 -3.88 3.75
C GLY A 246 17.33 -4.63 2.73
N LEU A 247 16.05 -4.87 3.07
CA LEU A 247 15.15 -5.75 2.31
C LEU A 247 14.94 -5.29 0.86
N MET A 248 14.54 -4.03 0.66
CA MET A 248 14.22 -3.49 -0.65
C MET A 248 15.47 -3.19 -1.50
N SER A 249 16.59 -2.90 -0.86
CA SER A 249 17.86 -2.74 -1.57
C SER A 249 18.45 -4.08 -2.00
N GLY A 250 18.03 -5.20 -1.40
CA GLY A 250 18.63 -6.52 -1.62
C GLY A 250 19.99 -6.67 -0.91
N ALA A 251 20.23 -5.89 0.14
CA ALA A 251 21.34 -6.08 1.08
C ALA A 251 20.95 -7.01 2.23
N SER A 252 21.85 -7.23 3.19
CA SER A 252 21.50 -7.96 4.42
C SER A 252 20.44 -7.20 5.20
N PHE A 253 19.54 -7.90 5.88
CA PHE A 253 18.44 -7.34 6.65
C PHE A 253 18.08 -8.26 7.83
N ALA A 254 17.13 -7.87 8.68
CA ALA A 254 16.63 -8.62 9.83
C ALA A 254 17.75 -9.11 10.77
N GLY A 255 18.74 -8.25 11.02
CA GLY A 255 19.89 -8.57 11.86
C GLY A 255 21.05 -9.27 11.16
N GLY A 256 20.97 -9.48 9.85
CA GLY A 256 22.03 -10.08 9.01
C GLY A 256 23.18 -9.13 8.64
N VAL A 257 23.15 -7.86 9.07
CA VAL A 257 24.27 -6.92 8.86
C VAL A 257 25.37 -7.20 9.88
N ASN A 258 26.57 -7.48 9.38
CA ASN A 258 27.74 -7.80 10.21
C ASN A 258 28.26 -6.56 10.96
N ASP A 259 28.84 -6.76 12.15
CA ASP A 259 29.40 -5.67 12.94
C ASP A 259 30.75 -5.24 12.38
N GLN A 260 30.89 -3.94 12.09
CA GLN A 260 32.08 -3.39 11.42
C GLN A 260 33.40 -3.62 12.18
N TYR A 261 33.35 -3.83 13.51
CA TYR A 261 34.52 -3.99 14.37
C TYR A 261 34.75 -5.42 14.84
N LYS A 262 33.67 -6.22 14.97
CA LYS A 262 33.77 -7.59 15.48
C LYS A 262 33.89 -8.63 14.38
N ASN A 263 33.33 -8.37 13.20
CA ASN A 263 33.33 -9.30 12.08
C ASN A 263 34.34 -8.82 11.03
N MET A 264 35.52 -9.46 11.03
CA MET A 264 36.63 -9.17 10.10
C MET A 264 36.91 -10.30 9.11
N ASP A 265 36.10 -11.35 9.11
CA ASP A 265 36.23 -12.49 8.19
C ASP A 265 35.23 -12.42 7.02
N GLU A 266 34.19 -11.58 7.14
CA GLU A 266 33.13 -11.44 6.14
C GLU A 266 32.79 -9.97 5.82
N PRO A 267 32.31 -9.68 4.59
CA PRO A 267 31.72 -8.39 4.22
C PRO A 267 30.63 -7.92 5.19
N GLN A 268 30.43 -6.61 5.27
CA GLN A 268 29.46 -6.05 6.22
C GLN A 268 28.00 -6.30 5.80
N GLY A 269 27.72 -6.23 4.49
CA GLY A 269 26.38 -6.45 3.94
C GLY A 269 25.40 -5.29 4.17
N VAL A 270 25.89 -4.07 4.36
CA VAL A 270 25.05 -2.88 4.57
C VAL A 270 24.35 -2.51 3.26
N GLY A 271 23.13 -1.99 3.34
CA GLY A 271 22.50 -1.32 2.21
C GLY A 271 22.01 0.09 2.53
N HIS A 272 21.79 0.85 1.46
CA HIS A 272 21.38 2.24 1.49
C HIS A 272 20.21 2.47 0.54
N TRP A 273 19.41 3.47 0.84
CA TRP A 273 18.30 3.88 -0.01
C TRP A 273 18.19 5.40 0.00
N PHE A 274 18.12 5.99 -1.19
CA PHE A 274 18.04 7.43 -1.38
C PHE A 274 16.86 7.77 -2.27
N MET A 275 16.15 8.84 -1.93
CA MET A 275 15.14 9.45 -2.78
C MET A 275 15.42 10.93 -2.88
N VAL A 276 15.65 11.41 -4.10
CA VAL A 276 15.95 12.80 -4.44
C VAL A 276 14.79 13.35 -5.26
N PHE A 277 14.34 14.56 -4.99
CA PHE A 277 13.24 15.17 -5.72
C PHE A 277 13.32 16.69 -5.75
N LYS A 278 12.70 17.29 -6.76
CA LYS A 278 12.57 18.74 -6.89
C LYS A 278 11.48 19.23 -5.93
N PRO A 279 11.82 20.04 -4.92
CA PRO A 279 10.83 20.44 -3.91
C PRO A 279 9.83 21.47 -4.43
N ASP A 280 10.18 22.22 -5.46
CA ASP A 280 9.33 23.24 -6.11
C ASP A 280 8.26 22.64 -7.04
N MET A 281 8.35 21.35 -7.42
CA MET A 281 7.33 20.70 -8.25
C MET A 281 5.95 20.56 -7.60
N PHE A 282 5.86 20.77 -6.29
CA PHE A 282 4.58 20.70 -5.56
C PHE A 282 3.86 22.05 -5.52
N LEU A 283 4.47 23.12 -6.01
CA LEU A 283 3.97 24.49 -5.95
C LEU A 283 4.08 25.16 -7.33
N ASP A 284 3.49 26.35 -7.46
CA ASP A 284 3.44 27.06 -8.76
C ASP A 284 4.80 27.68 -9.14
N SER A 285 5.69 27.91 -8.16
CA SER A 285 7.03 28.46 -8.41
C SER A 285 8.05 28.09 -7.32
N LYS A 286 9.33 28.16 -7.69
CA LYS A 286 10.46 28.01 -6.76
C LYS A 286 10.51 29.13 -5.73
N GLU A 287 10.14 30.35 -6.12
CA GLU A 287 10.08 31.51 -5.24
C GLU A 287 9.02 31.32 -4.14
N GLU A 288 7.85 30.77 -4.50
CA GLU A 288 6.82 30.42 -3.51
C GLU A 288 7.35 29.36 -2.53
N PHE A 289 7.98 28.29 -3.03
CA PHE A 289 8.58 27.27 -2.18
C PHE A 289 9.56 27.87 -1.17
N ILE A 290 10.49 28.68 -1.64
CA ILE A 290 11.48 29.35 -0.78
C ILE A 290 10.78 30.24 0.26
N SER A 291 9.81 31.07 -0.15
CA SER A 291 9.09 31.96 0.76
C SER A 291 8.35 31.20 1.87
N ARG A 292 7.75 30.04 1.55
CA ARG A 292 7.07 29.19 2.54
C ARG A 292 8.05 28.52 3.49
N MET A 293 9.20 28.07 2.98
CA MET A 293 10.28 27.53 3.81
C MET A 293 10.85 28.59 4.76
N GLU A 294 11.14 29.80 4.27
CA GLU A 294 11.60 30.91 5.10
C GLU A 294 10.57 31.24 6.20
N THR A 295 9.28 31.27 5.85
CA THR A 295 8.19 31.48 6.82
C THR A 295 8.20 30.42 7.92
N LEU A 296 8.36 29.14 7.57
CA LEU A 296 8.42 28.04 8.55
C LEU A 296 9.63 28.20 9.48
N MET A 297 10.82 28.45 8.94
CA MET A 297 12.04 28.59 9.74
C MET A 297 11.97 29.78 10.70
N VAL A 298 11.47 30.93 10.23
CA VAL A 298 11.27 32.11 11.07
C VAL A 298 10.26 31.85 12.17
N LYS A 299 9.12 31.23 11.85
CA LYS A 299 8.08 30.93 12.85
C LYS A 299 8.58 29.98 13.93
N VAL A 300 9.29 28.91 13.57
CA VAL A 300 9.85 27.95 14.53
C VAL A 300 10.83 28.64 15.49
N ARG A 301 11.73 29.48 14.98
CA ARG A 301 12.66 30.25 15.83
C ARG A 301 11.96 31.32 16.68
N GLY A 302 10.85 31.84 16.18
CA GLY A 302 10.07 32.91 16.80
C GLY A 302 9.03 32.46 17.83
N CYS A 303 8.83 31.15 18.02
CA CYS A 303 7.95 30.63 19.06
C CYS A 303 8.36 31.09 20.46
N GLU A 304 7.39 31.21 21.36
CA GLU A 304 7.69 31.48 22.77
C GLU A 304 8.56 30.36 23.36
N LYS A 305 9.64 30.78 24.02
CA LYS A 305 10.64 29.85 24.56
C LYS A 305 10.11 29.23 25.85
N ALA A 306 10.27 27.91 25.99
CA ALA A 306 10.00 27.23 27.24
C ALA A 306 10.92 27.73 28.37
N ALA A 307 10.51 27.53 29.63
CA ALA A 307 11.32 27.92 30.78
C ALA A 307 12.73 27.30 30.73
N GLY A 308 13.76 28.14 30.88
CA GLY A 308 15.16 27.70 30.83
C GLY A 308 15.72 27.45 29.42
N VAL A 309 14.96 27.74 28.36
CA VAL A 309 15.43 27.63 26.97
C VAL A 309 15.86 29.01 26.46
N ASP A 310 17.14 29.16 26.13
CA ASP A 310 17.69 30.43 25.64
C ASP A 310 17.29 30.73 24.20
N ARG A 311 17.25 29.68 23.36
CA ARG A 311 17.01 29.74 21.90
C ARG A 311 16.39 28.45 21.39
N ILE A 312 15.48 28.57 20.42
CA ILE A 312 14.93 27.46 19.62
C ILE A 312 15.74 27.35 18.33
N TYR A 313 16.07 26.13 17.92
CA TYR A 313 16.83 25.83 16.70
C TYR A 313 15.95 25.07 15.71
N THR A 314 16.20 25.25 14.42
CA THR A 314 15.69 24.35 13.37
C THR A 314 16.66 23.19 13.15
N SER A 315 16.18 22.07 12.62
CA SER A 315 17.02 20.89 12.38
C SER A 315 18.18 21.21 11.44
N GLY A 316 19.41 20.94 11.88
CA GLY A 316 20.64 21.19 11.13
C GLY A 316 21.28 22.55 11.42
N GLU A 317 20.60 23.45 12.13
CA GLU A 317 21.10 24.79 12.47
C GLU A 317 22.26 24.73 13.48
N ILE A 318 22.18 23.82 14.46
CA ILE A 318 23.25 23.61 15.45
C ILE A 318 24.52 23.16 14.74
N GLU A 319 24.40 22.13 13.90
CA GLU A 319 25.51 21.55 13.15
C GLU A 319 26.09 22.54 12.13
N ARG A 320 25.25 23.37 11.48
CA ARG A 320 25.71 24.43 10.58
C ARG A 320 26.52 25.49 11.33
N GLY A 321 26.03 25.94 12.49
CA GLY A 321 26.77 26.90 13.33
C GLY A 321 28.12 26.34 13.82
N VAL A 322 28.16 25.05 14.16
CA VAL A 322 29.42 24.37 14.52
C VAL A 322 30.35 24.25 13.31
N GLU A 323 29.80 23.94 12.13
CA GLU A 323 30.55 23.89 10.87
C GLU A 323 31.19 25.23 10.54
N ASP A 324 30.43 26.33 10.57
CA ASP A 324 30.95 27.67 10.30
C ASP A 324 32.07 28.04 11.28
N LYS A 325 31.86 27.73 12.57
CA LYS A 325 32.87 27.95 13.61
C LYS A 325 34.14 27.12 13.37
N ARG A 326 34.01 25.82 13.13
CA ARG A 326 35.15 24.90 12.95
C ARG A 326 35.87 25.12 11.62
N ARG A 327 35.20 25.64 10.59
CA ARG A 327 35.85 26.10 9.35
C ARG A 327 36.75 27.31 9.59
N GLY A 328 36.36 28.23 10.47
CA GLY A 328 37.15 29.41 10.81
C GLY A 328 38.24 29.19 11.88
N GLU A 329 37.92 28.43 12.93
CA GLU A 329 38.80 28.24 14.10
C GLU A 329 39.64 26.95 14.04
N GLY A 330 39.25 25.99 13.20
CA GLY A 330 39.79 24.63 13.16
C GLY A 330 38.95 23.62 13.94
N ILE A 331 39.14 22.35 13.60
CA ILE A 331 38.47 21.20 14.21
C ILE A 331 39.20 20.82 15.50
N PRO A 332 38.50 20.74 16.65
CA PRO A 332 39.11 20.37 17.91
C PRO A 332 39.30 18.86 18.05
N TYR A 333 40.55 18.44 18.27
CA TYR A 333 40.91 17.08 18.67
C TYR A 333 41.64 17.10 20.01
N THR A 334 41.56 16.00 20.76
CA THR A 334 42.43 15.75 21.90
C THR A 334 43.82 15.33 21.44
N GLN A 335 44.85 15.55 22.27
CA GLN A 335 46.20 15.11 21.94
C GLN A 335 46.26 13.60 21.65
N GLY A 336 45.55 12.77 22.42
CA GLY A 336 45.51 11.33 22.18
C GLY A 336 44.86 10.91 20.85
N GLU A 337 43.89 11.67 20.34
CA GLU A 337 43.32 11.44 19.01
C GLU A 337 44.33 11.80 17.91
N ILE A 338 45.06 12.91 18.06
CA ILE A 338 46.13 13.29 17.13
C ILE A 338 47.23 12.23 17.11
N ASP A 339 47.70 11.78 18.28
CA ASP A 339 48.75 10.78 18.38
C ASP A 339 48.33 9.45 17.74
N ALA A 340 47.07 9.02 17.95
CA ALA A 340 46.53 7.81 17.33
C ALA A 340 46.44 7.94 15.80
N LEU A 341 46.04 9.09 15.28
CA LEU A 341 46.00 9.36 13.84
C LEU A 341 47.42 9.41 13.25
N HIS A 342 48.37 10.08 13.90
CA HIS A 342 49.76 10.12 13.45
C HIS A 342 50.40 8.73 13.45
N CYS A 343 50.11 7.90 14.45
CA CYS A 343 50.54 6.49 14.48
C CYS A 343 49.95 5.70 13.29
N LEU A 344 48.69 5.95 12.92
CA LEU A 344 48.07 5.36 11.72
C LEU A 344 48.77 5.83 10.44
N ALA A 345 49.13 7.12 10.34
CA ALA A 345 49.86 7.66 9.19
C ALA A 345 51.24 7.01 9.04
N GLU A 346 52.00 6.92 10.14
CA GLU A 346 53.30 6.25 10.18
C GLU A 346 53.18 4.77 9.77
N GLY A 347 52.17 4.06 10.29
CA GLY A 347 51.88 2.66 9.92
C GLY A 347 51.43 2.46 8.47
N SER A 348 50.92 3.51 7.81
CA SER A 348 50.56 3.50 6.39
C SER A 348 51.70 3.92 5.46
N GLY A 349 52.79 4.49 6.00
CA GLY A 349 53.85 5.11 5.20
C GLY A 349 53.43 6.44 4.56
N SER A 350 52.51 7.17 5.19
CA SER A 350 52.19 8.55 4.82
C SER A 350 53.04 9.53 5.62
N ASP A 351 53.70 10.46 4.92
CA ASP A 351 54.55 11.49 5.53
C ASP A 351 53.75 12.73 5.99
N ARG A 352 52.42 12.74 5.77
CA ARG A 352 51.56 13.86 6.14
C ARG A 352 51.25 13.83 7.63
N ARG A 353 51.31 15.00 8.28
CA ARG A 353 50.88 15.19 9.68
C ARG A 353 49.71 16.16 9.76
N LEU A 354 48.85 15.95 10.75
CA LEU A 354 47.80 16.92 11.10
C LEU A 354 48.43 18.19 11.66
N THR A 355 48.15 19.34 11.03
CA THR A 355 48.71 20.64 11.39
C THR A 355 47.61 21.63 11.74
N ARG A 356 47.98 22.65 12.54
CA ARG A 356 47.07 23.76 12.90
C ARG A 356 46.90 24.79 11.77
N CYS A 357 47.76 24.76 10.76
CA CYS A 357 47.81 25.76 9.72
C CYS A 357 46.81 25.45 8.60
N ASP A 358 46.06 26.45 8.16
CA ASP A 358 45.19 26.41 6.99
C ASP A 358 45.90 26.83 5.68
N GLY A 359 47.13 27.36 5.80
CA GLY A 359 47.91 27.89 4.69
C GLY A 359 47.40 29.23 4.16
N ILE A 360 46.75 30.08 4.97
CA ILE A 360 46.24 31.39 4.52
C ILE A 360 47.27 32.53 4.73
N GLN A 361 48.10 32.48 5.78
CA GLN A 361 49.15 33.47 6.07
C GLN A 361 50.54 32.97 5.68
N PRO A 362 51.49 33.82 5.20
CA PRO A 362 52.79 33.46 4.60
C PRO A 362 53.81 32.70 5.48
N GLY A 363 53.50 32.47 6.76
CA GLY A 363 54.22 31.57 7.64
C GLY A 363 53.44 31.37 8.94
N CYS A 364 53.26 30.14 9.40
CA CYS A 364 52.62 29.86 10.69
C CYS A 364 53.65 29.48 11.75
N LYS A 365 53.36 29.79 13.02
CA LYS A 365 54.21 29.42 14.17
C LYS A 365 54.53 27.91 14.21
N THR A 366 53.66 27.07 13.69
CA THR A 366 53.88 25.62 13.62
C THR A 366 54.97 25.25 12.61
N CYS A 367 54.92 25.78 11.39
CA CYS A 367 55.98 25.57 10.38
C CYS A 367 57.32 26.18 10.83
N GLU A 368 57.29 27.30 11.55
CA GLU A 368 58.49 27.88 12.18
C GLU A 368 59.09 26.94 13.26
N VAL A 369 58.25 26.33 14.11
CA VAL A 369 58.70 25.42 15.17
C VAL A 369 59.24 24.10 14.62
N TYR A 370 58.63 23.57 13.56
CA TYR A 370 59.05 22.30 12.93
C TYR A 370 60.07 22.48 11.79
N ASN A 371 60.48 23.71 11.49
CA ASN A 371 61.42 24.06 10.42
C ASN A 371 60.98 23.57 9.03
N ASP A 372 59.68 23.57 8.77
CA ASP A 372 59.06 23.14 7.51
C ASP A 372 58.82 24.33 6.56
N GLN A 373 59.04 24.14 5.26
CA GLN A 373 58.78 25.16 4.24
C GLN A 373 57.27 25.31 3.99
N CYS A 374 56.69 26.47 4.30
CA CYS A 374 55.27 26.74 4.08
C CYS A 374 54.97 26.94 2.58
N ARG A 375 54.31 25.97 1.94
CA ARG A 375 53.98 25.98 0.49
C ARG A 375 52.50 26.31 0.26
N TYR A 376 52.23 27.25 -0.66
CA TYR A 376 50.90 27.76 -0.98
C TYR A 376 50.49 27.35 -2.39
N ASP A 377 49.97 26.15 -2.57
CA ASP A 377 49.33 25.77 -3.83
C ASP A 377 47.91 26.34 -3.82
N LYS A 378 47.71 27.49 -4.50
CA LYS A 378 46.37 28.09 -4.67
C LYS A 378 45.64 27.37 -5.80
N VAL A 379 44.41 26.94 -5.53
CA VAL A 379 43.43 26.57 -6.56
C VAL A 379 42.92 27.86 -7.23
N PRO A 380 42.71 27.91 -8.56
CA PRO A 380 42.31 29.14 -9.24
C PRO A 380 40.94 29.65 -8.78
N PRO A 381 40.73 30.97 -8.71
CA PRO A 381 39.44 31.56 -8.33
C PRO A 381 38.33 31.19 -9.33
N MET A 382 37.10 31.08 -8.83
CA MET A 382 35.90 30.68 -9.60
C MET A 382 35.68 31.48 -10.90
N SER A 383 36.10 32.74 -10.96
CA SER A 383 36.04 33.54 -12.20
C SER A 383 36.91 32.95 -13.32
N GLN A 384 38.05 32.36 -12.95
CA GLN A 384 38.99 31.72 -13.87
C GLN A 384 38.48 30.34 -14.31
N ILE A 385 37.81 29.61 -13.42
CA ILE A 385 37.13 28.34 -13.72
C ILE A 385 35.97 28.57 -14.70
N VAL A 386 35.13 29.59 -14.45
CA VAL A 386 34.04 29.97 -15.37
C VAL A 386 34.57 30.43 -16.73
N MET A 387 35.69 31.17 -16.74
CA MET A 387 36.34 31.58 -17.99
C MET A 387 36.94 30.39 -18.74
N MET A 388 37.53 29.41 -18.05
CA MET A 388 38.05 28.18 -18.66
C MET A 388 36.92 27.27 -19.15
N ALA A 389 35.81 27.15 -18.42
CA ALA A 389 34.62 26.43 -18.86
C ALA A 389 34.01 27.05 -20.13
N LYS A 390 33.95 28.39 -20.19
CA LYS A 390 33.51 29.10 -21.40
C LYS A 390 34.46 28.86 -22.59
N LYS A 391 35.77 28.90 -22.36
CA LYS A 391 36.78 28.57 -23.39
C LYS A 391 36.67 27.11 -23.86
N LEU A 392 36.34 26.19 -22.96
CA LEU A 392 36.12 24.79 -23.30
C LEU A 392 34.88 24.63 -24.18
N GLN A 393 33.78 25.31 -23.83
CA GLN A 393 32.54 25.32 -24.63
C GLN A 393 32.74 25.96 -26.01
N ASP A 394 33.50 27.05 -26.08
CA ASP A 394 33.86 27.71 -27.35
C ASP A 394 34.77 26.80 -28.21
N ALA A 395 35.71 26.07 -27.58
CA ALA A 395 36.56 25.10 -28.27
C ALA A 395 35.78 23.88 -28.76
N GLU A 396 34.81 23.37 -27.98
CA GLU A 396 33.92 22.29 -28.39
C GLU A 396 33.01 22.71 -29.54
N GLN A 397 32.47 23.94 -29.54
CA GLN A 397 31.73 24.48 -30.68
C GLN A 397 32.62 24.68 -31.92
N LEU A 398 33.88 25.07 -31.74
CA LEU A 398 34.84 25.18 -32.83
C LEU A 398 35.17 23.81 -33.43
N ILE A 399 35.39 22.80 -32.58
CA ILE A 399 35.61 21.41 -32.99
C ILE A 399 34.39 20.87 -33.74
N ALA A 400 33.18 21.11 -33.24
CA ALA A 400 31.94 20.71 -33.93
C ALA A 400 31.77 21.40 -35.29
N ARG A 401 32.14 22.68 -35.42
CA ARG A 401 32.13 23.41 -36.71
C ARG A 401 33.21 22.93 -37.66
N LEU A 402 34.40 22.58 -37.18
CA LEU A 402 35.49 22.02 -37.98
C LEU A 402 35.18 20.58 -38.43
N GLN A 403 34.51 19.79 -37.60
CA GLN A 403 34.01 18.45 -37.97
C GLN A 403 32.84 18.52 -38.97
N ALA A 404 31.96 19.53 -38.86
CA ALA A 404 30.91 19.80 -39.83
C ALA A 404 31.45 20.38 -41.17
N ALA A 405 32.55 21.14 -41.13
CA ALA A 405 33.23 21.67 -42.31
C ALA A 405 34.20 20.66 -42.98
N GLY A 406 34.54 19.56 -42.30
CA GLY A 406 35.39 18.48 -42.81
C GLY A 406 34.66 17.41 -43.63
N GLN A 407 33.34 17.51 -43.80
CA GLN A 407 32.52 16.59 -44.60
C GLN A 407 32.06 17.21 -45.94
N LEU A 408 32.97 17.85 -46.68
CA LEU A 408 32.80 18.19 -48.09
C LEU A 408 34.20 18.30 -48.73
N GLY A 409 34.72 17.16 -49.20
CA GLY A 409 36.06 17.06 -49.81
C GLY A 409 36.45 15.65 -50.21
N THR A 410 35.73 15.12 -51.21
CA THR A 410 36.16 14.19 -52.29
C THR A 410 36.97 12.92 -51.98
N ASP A 411 36.32 11.78 -52.29
CA ASP A 411 36.78 10.69 -53.17
C ASP A 411 38.28 10.52 -53.44
N THR A 412 38.79 9.31 -53.16
CA THR A 412 39.39 8.42 -54.19
C THR A 412 39.64 7.01 -53.64
N GLY A 413 39.14 5.99 -54.34
CA GLY A 413 40.01 4.95 -54.89
C GLY A 413 40.20 3.64 -54.12
N ASP A 414 39.38 2.66 -54.51
CA ASP A 414 39.74 1.33 -55.00
C ASP A 414 40.35 0.21 -54.12
N GLU A 415 39.67 -0.93 -54.31
CA GLU A 415 40.06 -2.32 -54.16
C GLU A 415 41.46 -2.66 -54.70
N ASN A 416 42.23 -3.49 -53.98
CA ASN A 416 42.56 -4.87 -54.39
C ASN A 416 43.71 -5.49 -53.58
N LEU A 417 43.41 -6.69 -53.08
CA LEU A 417 44.16 -7.96 -53.20
C LEU A 417 45.62 -8.11 -52.69
N ASN A 418 45.73 -9.13 -51.83
CA ASN A 418 46.74 -10.19 -51.78
C ASN A 418 48.13 -9.89 -51.19
N ALA A 419 48.42 -10.52 -50.04
CA ALA A 419 49.38 -11.63 -49.95
C ALA A 419 49.49 -12.25 -48.54
N SER A 420 49.25 -13.56 -48.46
CA SER A 420 50.10 -14.58 -47.81
C SER A 420 50.23 -14.73 -46.27
N ARG A 421 49.58 -15.81 -45.81
CA ARG A 421 49.85 -16.83 -44.74
C ARG A 421 51.29 -17.00 -44.20
N PRO A 422 51.50 -17.55 -42.97
CA PRO A 422 51.11 -18.93 -42.52
C PRO A 422 50.11 -18.93 -41.33
N GLU A 423 49.16 -19.88 -41.20
CA GLU A 423 49.26 -21.25 -40.60
C GLU A 423 49.57 -21.24 -39.08
N LEU A 424 48.90 -22.02 -38.20
CA LEU A 424 48.50 -23.41 -38.36
C LEU A 424 47.41 -23.89 -37.33
N LEU A 425 46.30 -24.45 -37.88
CA LEU A 425 45.46 -25.65 -37.53
C LEU A 425 44.79 -25.80 -36.14
N SER A 426 43.60 -26.41 -35.97
CA SER A 426 42.50 -27.01 -36.78
C SER A 426 41.42 -27.51 -35.77
N GLN A 427 40.14 -27.83 -36.03
CA GLN A 427 39.40 -28.53 -37.10
C GLN A 427 37.92 -28.07 -37.00
N GLY A 428 37.09 -27.97 -38.03
CA GLY A 428 36.53 -29.05 -38.86
C GLY A 428 34.98 -29.09 -38.71
N PRO A 429 34.20 -29.59 -39.69
CA PRO A 429 33.53 -28.68 -40.64
C PRO A 429 32.03 -28.92 -40.94
N SER A 430 31.44 -27.90 -41.60
CA SER A 430 30.55 -27.93 -42.79
C SER A 430 29.12 -28.51 -42.73
N SER A 431 28.12 -28.02 -43.48
CA SER A 431 27.79 -26.75 -44.18
C SER A 431 26.58 -27.04 -45.11
N HIS A 432 25.70 -26.04 -45.30
CA HIS A 432 25.12 -25.57 -46.58
C HIS A 432 24.41 -26.56 -47.55
N SER A 433 23.39 -26.21 -48.34
CA SER A 433 22.72 -24.94 -48.64
C SER A 433 21.55 -25.21 -49.61
N TYR A 434 20.48 -24.44 -49.40
CA TYR A 434 19.61 -23.72 -50.35
C TYR A 434 19.15 -24.25 -51.73
N SER A 435 17.82 -24.06 -51.90
CA SER A 435 17.05 -23.52 -53.05
C SER A 435 16.81 -24.39 -54.29
N ASN A 436 15.54 -24.69 -54.61
CA ASN A 436 14.77 -23.96 -55.63
C ASN A 436 13.34 -24.51 -55.87
N LEU A 437 12.50 -23.63 -56.41
CA LEU A 437 11.15 -23.77 -56.96
C LEU A 437 10.91 -25.03 -57.83
N SER A 438 9.67 -25.55 -57.84
CA SER A 438 8.74 -25.55 -59.01
C SER A 438 7.56 -26.55 -58.87
N THR A 439 6.33 -26.10 -59.22
CA THR A 439 5.23 -26.79 -59.96
C THR A 439 4.95 -28.29 -59.71
N SER A 440 3.81 -28.73 -59.15
CA SER A 440 2.41 -28.77 -59.63
C SER A 440 1.98 -30.18 -60.04
N GLU A 441 0.72 -30.52 -59.70
CA GLU A 441 -0.12 -31.64 -60.22
C GLU A 441 0.19 -33.06 -59.69
N GLN A 442 -0.76 -33.96 -59.43
CA GLN A 442 -2.23 -34.00 -59.43
C GLN A 442 -2.69 -35.39 -58.89
N GLN A 443 -3.99 -35.50 -58.59
CA GLN A 443 -4.84 -36.73 -58.52
C GLN A 443 -4.69 -37.64 -57.29
N SER A 444 -5.74 -38.24 -56.72
CA SER A 444 -7.22 -38.26 -56.86
C SER A 444 -7.71 -39.11 -55.66
N GLU A 445 -8.89 -38.96 -55.07
CA GLU A 445 -10.20 -39.36 -55.59
C GLU A 445 -11.32 -38.83 -54.67
N ALA A 446 -12.47 -38.58 -55.29
CA ALA A 446 -13.73 -38.20 -54.65
C ALA A 446 -14.71 -39.38 -54.63
N THR A 447 -15.68 -39.37 -53.70
CA THR A 447 -16.94 -40.10 -53.87
C THR A 447 -18.12 -39.30 -53.29
N THR A 448 -18.78 -38.59 -54.19
CA THR A 448 -20.24 -38.44 -54.46
C THR A 448 -21.32 -38.31 -53.34
N ALA A 449 -22.00 -37.15 -53.37
CA ALA A 449 -23.44 -36.81 -53.25
C ALA A 449 -24.30 -37.37 -52.08
N THR A 450 -25.20 -36.59 -51.44
CA THR A 450 -26.42 -35.99 -52.05
C THR A 450 -27.05 -34.94 -51.12
N THR A 451 -27.64 -33.91 -51.72
CA THR A 451 -28.41 -32.80 -51.14
C THR A 451 -29.71 -33.25 -50.46
N THR A 452 -30.06 -32.73 -49.28
CA THR A 452 -31.47 -32.40 -48.95
C THR A 452 -31.56 -31.37 -47.80
N THR A 453 -32.41 -30.39 -48.05
CA THR A 453 -32.84 -29.24 -47.24
C THR A 453 -33.47 -29.65 -45.92
N THR A 454 -33.21 -28.94 -44.80
CA THR A 454 -34.22 -28.28 -43.92
C THR A 454 -33.61 -27.77 -42.60
N THR A 455 -33.93 -26.51 -42.29
CA THR A 455 -34.13 -25.83 -40.99
C THR A 455 -33.63 -26.47 -39.68
N GLU A 456 -33.07 -25.61 -38.81
CA GLU A 456 -32.65 -25.81 -37.41
C GLU A 456 -31.14 -26.02 -37.19
N THR A 457 -30.36 -24.94 -37.17
CA THR A 457 -29.04 -24.90 -36.48
C THR A 457 -28.47 -23.48 -36.44
N VAL A 458 -28.90 -22.65 -35.47
CA VAL A 458 -28.17 -21.42 -35.07
C VAL A 458 -27.99 -21.31 -33.55
N LEU A 459 -28.43 -22.30 -32.76
CA LEU A 459 -28.28 -22.31 -31.29
C LEU A 459 -27.03 -23.02 -30.75
N ASN A 460 -26.24 -23.73 -31.58
CA ASN A 460 -25.15 -24.59 -31.09
C ASN A 460 -23.72 -23.99 -31.14
N SER A 461 -23.50 -22.81 -31.74
CA SER A 461 -22.13 -22.28 -31.87
C SER A 461 -21.55 -21.65 -30.59
N ALA A 462 -22.40 -21.25 -29.64
CA ALA A 462 -21.97 -20.77 -28.32
C ALA A 462 -21.70 -21.92 -27.33
N GLN A 463 -22.47 -23.01 -27.42
CA GLN A 463 -22.27 -24.20 -26.58
C GLN A 463 -21.02 -25.00 -26.95
N VAL A 464 -20.64 -25.05 -28.23
CA VAL A 464 -19.43 -25.78 -28.68
C VAL A 464 -18.12 -25.11 -28.24
N LYS A 465 -18.07 -23.77 -28.14
CA LYS A 465 -16.90 -23.08 -27.57
C LYS A 465 -16.81 -23.18 -26.04
N LEU A 466 -17.94 -23.41 -25.35
CA LEU A 466 -17.97 -23.65 -23.90
C LEU A 466 -17.67 -25.11 -23.55
N SER A 467 -17.99 -26.07 -24.43
CA SER A 467 -17.67 -27.49 -24.24
C SER A 467 -16.22 -27.83 -24.60
N GLU A 468 -15.57 -27.11 -25.52
CA GLU A 468 -14.14 -27.29 -25.82
C GLU A 468 -13.21 -26.76 -24.71
N MET A 469 -13.66 -25.80 -23.88
CA MET A 469 -12.95 -25.40 -22.64
C MET A 469 -13.23 -26.34 -21.46
N ALA A 470 -14.23 -27.22 -21.55
CA ALA A 470 -14.62 -28.15 -20.49
C ALA A 470 -13.83 -29.49 -20.52
N ASN A 471 -12.73 -29.57 -21.29
CA ASN A 471 -11.98 -30.81 -21.47
C ASN A 471 -10.48 -30.73 -21.10
N SER A 472 -10.07 -29.73 -20.31
CA SER A 472 -8.73 -29.68 -19.71
C SER A 472 -8.76 -30.14 -18.26
N GLY A 473 -8.05 -31.21 -17.93
CA GLY A 473 -7.96 -31.82 -16.60
C GLY A 473 -7.24 -31.00 -15.52
N GLY A 474 -7.51 -29.70 -15.41
CA GLY A 474 -6.84 -28.75 -14.51
C GLY A 474 -7.40 -28.63 -13.08
N LEU A 475 -8.45 -29.38 -12.73
CA LEU A 475 -9.15 -29.24 -11.43
C LEU A 475 -8.38 -29.80 -10.23
N ILE A 476 -7.53 -30.82 -10.46
CA ILE A 476 -6.73 -31.47 -9.40
C ILE A 476 -5.29 -30.97 -9.40
N SER A 477 -4.78 -30.44 -10.52
CA SER A 477 -3.38 -30.00 -10.64
C SER A 477 -3.04 -28.82 -9.74
N ASP A 478 -4.04 -28.04 -9.33
CA ASP A 478 -3.82 -26.88 -8.46
C ASP A 478 -4.06 -27.21 -6.97
N LEU A 479 -4.45 -28.45 -6.65
CA LEU A 479 -4.75 -28.93 -5.31
C LEU A 479 -3.60 -29.81 -4.82
N SER A 480 -3.17 -29.56 -3.58
CA SER A 480 -2.16 -30.36 -2.89
C SER A 480 -2.56 -30.57 -1.43
N LEU A 481 -1.95 -31.56 -0.79
CA LEU A 481 -2.03 -31.75 0.66
C LEU A 481 -0.68 -31.34 1.26
N ASP A 482 -0.70 -30.56 2.34
CA ASP A 482 0.52 -30.29 3.11
C ASP A 482 0.95 -31.51 3.95
N GLU A 483 2.09 -31.38 4.61
CA GLU A 483 2.66 -32.38 5.53
C GLU A 483 1.72 -32.78 6.69
N ASN A 484 0.69 -31.98 6.96
CA ASN A 484 -0.31 -32.21 8.00
C ASN A 484 -1.65 -32.74 7.45
N GLY A 485 -1.72 -33.04 6.15
CA GLY A 485 -2.93 -33.51 5.47
C GLY A 485 -3.97 -32.42 5.22
N LYS A 486 -3.61 -31.13 5.33
CA LYS A 486 -4.49 -30.01 5.05
C LYS A 486 -4.46 -29.65 3.57
N LEU A 487 -5.63 -29.40 3.00
CA LEU A 487 -5.79 -28.96 1.63
C LEU A 487 -5.17 -27.58 1.39
N CYS A 488 -4.22 -27.51 0.46
CA CYS A 488 -3.52 -26.30 0.04
C CYS A 488 -3.76 -26.04 -1.46
N TYR A 489 -3.79 -24.76 -1.83
CA TYR A 489 -4.04 -24.32 -3.20
C TYR A 489 -2.81 -23.63 -3.80
N TYR A 490 -2.27 -24.19 -4.88
CA TYR A 490 -1.14 -23.62 -5.60
C TYR A 490 -1.37 -23.70 -7.10
N GLY A 491 -1.25 -22.57 -7.81
CA GLY A 491 -1.41 -22.55 -9.25
C GLY A 491 -0.30 -23.30 -10.01
N PRO A 492 -0.46 -23.48 -11.33
CA PRO A 492 0.43 -24.29 -12.18
C PRO A 492 1.86 -23.75 -12.33
N THR A 493 2.15 -22.57 -11.79
CA THR A 493 3.50 -21.96 -11.76
C THR A 493 4.31 -22.38 -10.53
N SER A 494 3.72 -23.10 -9.58
CA SER A 494 4.42 -23.57 -8.40
C SER A 494 5.43 -24.67 -8.74
N ALA A 495 6.71 -24.41 -8.48
CA ALA A 495 7.79 -25.38 -8.65
C ALA A 495 8.10 -26.19 -7.36
N VAL A 496 7.39 -25.90 -6.27
CA VAL A 496 7.67 -26.39 -4.90
C VAL A 496 6.56 -27.28 -4.33
N HIS A 497 5.47 -27.49 -5.08
CA HIS A 497 4.34 -28.32 -4.63
C HIS A 497 4.04 -29.40 -5.66
N ASP A 498 3.99 -30.66 -5.20
CA ASP A 498 3.71 -31.82 -6.04
C ASP A 498 2.18 -31.98 -6.15
N PRO A 499 1.59 -31.83 -7.34
CA PRO A 499 0.15 -32.02 -7.52
C PRO A 499 -0.23 -33.47 -7.26
N LEU A 500 -1.44 -33.70 -6.75
CA LEU A 500 -1.94 -35.05 -6.47
C LEU A 500 -1.87 -35.93 -7.74
N THR A 501 -1.00 -36.95 -7.72
CA THR A 501 -0.90 -37.94 -8.79
C THR A 501 -2.18 -38.77 -8.86
N LYS A 502 -2.82 -38.81 -10.03
CA LYS A 502 -3.99 -39.63 -10.32
C LYS A 502 -3.69 -41.12 -10.07
N GLU A 503 -4.02 -41.63 -8.88
CA GLU A 503 -4.38 -43.05 -8.75
C GLU A 503 -5.86 -43.18 -9.10
N SER A 504 -6.10 -43.77 -10.26
CA SER A 504 -7.41 -44.11 -10.77
C SER A 504 -8.11 -45.14 -9.87
N ASN A 505 -8.92 -44.68 -8.93
CA ASN A 505 -10.03 -45.48 -8.39
C ASN A 505 -11.32 -45.11 -9.13
N ASN A 506 -11.56 -45.80 -10.24
CA ASN A 506 -12.79 -45.73 -11.05
C ASN A 506 -14.01 -46.35 -10.33
N ALA A 507 -14.36 -45.93 -9.12
CA ALA A 507 -15.49 -46.52 -8.38
C ALA A 507 -16.44 -45.55 -7.64
N THR A 508 -16.16 -44.25 -7.51
CA THR A 508 -17.03 -43.31 -6.76
C THR A 508 -17.39 -42.00 -7.47
N ASP A 509 -16.88 -41.77 -8.68
CA ASP A 509 -16.93 -40.52 -9.46
C ASP A 509 -18.36 -39.99 -9.81
N GLN A 510 -19.42 -40.70 -9.40
CA GLN A 510 -20.83 -40.36 -9.64
C GLN A 510 -21.69 -40.25 -8.37
N GLN A 511 -21.14 -40.46 -7.16
CA GLN A 511 -21.97 -40.67 -5.98
C GLN A 511 -22.55 -39.36 -5.41
N TYR A 512 -21.77 -38.27 -5.31
CA TYR A 512 -22.23 -36.99 -4.74
C TYR A 512 -23.11 -36.16 -5.70
N ASP A 513 -22.80 -36.15 -7.00
CA ASP A 513 -23.55 -35.35 -7.99
C ASP A 513 -24.87 -35.99 -8.45
N SER A 514 -25.17 -37.21 -8.00
CA SER A 514 -26.47 -37.83 -8.28
C SER A 514 -27.62 -37.04 -7.62
N PRO A 515 -28.77 -36.86 -8.30
CA PRO A 515 -29.92 -36.15 -7.72
C PRO A 515 -30.41 -36.74 -6.38
N SER A 516 -30.27 -38.06 -6.22
CA SER A 516 -30.62 -38.78 -4.97
C SER A 516 -29.68 -38.41 -3.82
N ALA A 517 -28.36 -38.35 -4.08
CA ALA A 517 -27.38 -37.96 -3.06
C ALA A 517 -27.52 -36.49 -2.68
N LYS A 518 -27.71 -35.58 -3.65
CA LYS A 518 -27.99 -34.16 -3.37
C LYS A 518 -29.24 -33.97 -2.52
N SER A 519 -30.30 -34.73 -2.79
CA SER A 519 -31.53 -34.72 -1.97
C SER A 519 -31.28 -35.17 -0.52
N SER A 520 -30.50 -36.23 -0.33
CA SER A 520 -30.10 -36.72 1.00
C SER A 520 -29.27 -35.67 1.77
N VAL A 521 -28.28 -35.06 1.11
CA VAL A 521 -27.44 -34.00 1.68
C VAL A 521 -28.28 -32.76 2.05
N ARG A 522 -29.22 -32.37 1.18
CA ARG A 522 -30.13 -31.24 1.41
C ARG A 522 -31.01 -31.46 2.64
N SER A 523 -31.55 -32.66 2.82
CA SER A 523 -32.29 -33.05 4.04
C SER A 523 -31.41 -32.98 5.29
N MET A 524 -30.19 -33.53 5.22
CA MET A 524 -29.22 -33.51 6.33
C MET A 524 -28.84 -32.09 6.74
N LEU A 525 -28.45 -31.23 5.80
CA LEU A 525 -28.06 -29.85 6.09
C LEU A 525 -29.24 -29.03 6.65
N THR A 526 -30.44 -29.21 6.10
CA THR A 526 -31.65 -28.55 6.60
C THR A 526 -31.95 -28.97 8.05
N SER A 527 -31.80 -30.26 8.37
CA SER A 527 -31.95 -30.77 9.73
C SER A 527 -30.92 -30.18 10.69
N ASN A 528 -29.64 -30.13 10.27
CA ASN A 528 -28.56 -29.54 11.09
C ASN A 528 -28.77 -28.04 11.33
N ALA A 529 -29.30 -27.32 10.35
CA ALA A 529 -29.66 -25.91 10.47
C ALA A 529 -30.81 -25.70 11.46
N MET A 530 -31.85 -26.54 11.41
CA MET A 530 -32.94 -26.54 12.38
C MET A 530 -32.44 -26.78 13.81
N GLU A 531 -31.56 -27.78 13.99
CA GLU A 531 -30.97 -28.06 15.29
C GLU A 531 -30.15 -26.85 15.78
N SER A 532 -29.23 -26.34 14.96
CA SER A 532 -28.39 -25.19 15.31
C SER A 532 -29.21 -23.95 15.73
N ARG A 533 -30.39 -23.75 15.11
CA ARG A 533 -31.32 -22.66 15.46
C ARG A 533 -31.82 -22.76 16.90
N ALA A 534 -32.03 -23.97 17.42
CA ALA A 534 -32.47 -24.19 18.80
C ALA A 534 -31.39 -23.83 19.83
N TRP A 535 -30.11 -23.95 19.47
CA TRP A 535 -28.97 -23.70 20.36
C TRP A 535 -28.53 -22.23 20.41
N GLU A 536 -29.08 -21.34 19.58
CA GLU A 536 -28.57 -19.96 19.47
C GLU A 536 -28.58 -19.19 20.79
N ASN A 537 -29.66 -19.28 21.57
CA ASN A 537 -29.74 -18.60 22.87
C ASN A 537 -28.64 -19.08 23.82
N PHE A 538 -28.29 -20.37 23.77
CA PHE A 538 -27.20 -20.93 24.55
C PHE A 538 -25.85 -20.46 24.03
N ALA A 539 -25.65 -20.47 22.71
CA ALA A 539 -24.42 -20.00 22.06
C ALA A 539 -24.13 -18.53 22.40
N VAL A 540 -25.14 -17.65 22.34
CA VAL A 540 -25.02 -16.22 22.68
C VAL A 540 -24.64 -16.03 24.16
N ARG A 541 -25.26 -16.79 25.08
CA ARG A 541 -24.91 -16.75 26.51
C ARG A 541 -23.46 -17.15 26.75
N ASN A 542 -23.01 -18.21 26.11
CA ASN A 542 -21.64 -18.71 26.23
C ASN A 542 -20.63 -17.72 25.62
N ALA A 543 -20.94 -17.15 24.45
CA ALA A 543 -20.09 -16.15 23.81
C ALA A 543 -20.01 -14.85 24.62
N ALA A 544 -21.12 -14.39 25.21
CA ALA A 544 -21.14 -13.22 26.09
C ALA A 544 -20.40 -13.44 27.42
N PHE A 545 -20.18 -14.69 27.84
CA PHE A 545 -19.32 -15.00 28.97
C PHE A 545 -17.83 -14.96 28.59
N ARG A 546 -17.49 -15.41 27.37
CA ARG A 546 -16.12 -15.45 26.86
C ARG A 546 -15.63 -14.13 26.28
N SER A 547 -16.54 -13.23 25.91
CA SER A 547 -16.26 -11.90 25.39
C SER A 547 -16.78 -10.85 26.36
N ASP A 548 -16.16 -9.67 26.41
CA ASP A 548 -16.61 -8.58 27.30
C ASP A 548 -17.82 -7.82 26.73
N ILE A 549 -18.65 -8.47 25.90
CA ILE A 549 -19.85 -7.88 25.32
C ILE A 549 -21.06 -8.35 26.13
N PRO A 550 -21.83 -7.44 26.76
CA PRO A 550 -23.01 -7.82 27.54
C PRO A 550 -23.99 -8.67 26.72
N GLN A 551 -24.53 -9.74 27.31
CA GLN A 551 -25.40 -10.70 26.63
C GLN A 551 -26.60 -10.04 25.92
N ALA A 552 -27.27 -9.09 26.59
CA ALA A 552 -28.40 -8.36 26.00
C ALA A 552 -28.00 -7.57 24.76
N THR A 553 -26.85 -6.88 24.83
CA THR A 553 -26.28 -6.15 23.69
C THR A 553 -25.91 -7.10 22.55
N MET A 554 -25.21 -8.20 22.85
CA MET A 554 -24.80 -9.18 21.84
C MET A 554 -26.02 -9.78 21.13
N SER A 555 -27.03 -10.21 21.89
CA SER A 555 -28.30 -10.75 21.36
C SER A 555 -28.97 -9.75 20.41
N ASN A 556 -29.11 -8.50 20.84
CA ASN A 556 -29.72 -7.43 20.06
C ASN A 556 -28.94 -7.12 18.76
N LEU A 557 -27.62 -7.00 18.84
CA LEU A 557 -26.77 -6.74 17.67
C LEU A 557 -26.76 -7.91 16.68
N LEU A 558 -26.72 -9.16 17.15
CA LEU A 558 -26.80 -10.33 16.28
C LEU A 558 -28.18 -10.41 15.59
N ASN A 559 -29.27 -10.13 16.31
CA ASN A 559 -30.60 -10.07 15.69
C ASN A 559 -30.70 -8.99 14.61
N LEU A 560 -30.10 -7.81 14.83
CA LEU A 560 -30.00 -6.79 13.80
C LEU A 560 -29.17 -7.25 12.58
N HIS A 561 -28.06 -7.94 12.82
CA HIS A 561 -27.23 -8.50 11.75
C HIS A 561 -28.01 -9.49 10.88
N TRP A 562 -28.64 -10.50 11.50
CA TRP A 562 -29.39 -11.53 10.78
C TRP A 562 -30.63 -11.00 10.06
N CYS A 563 -31.25 -9.94 10.60
CA CYS A 563 -32.45 -9.33 10.00
C CYS A 563 -32.13 -8.42 8.82
N TRP A 564 -31.15 -7.51 8.95
CA TRP A 564 -30.94 -6.39 8.01
C TRP A 564 -29.65 -6.49 7.17
N ILE A 565 -28.66 -7.31 7.55
CA ILE A 565 -27.35 -7.36 6.90
C ILE A 565 -27.15 -8.70 6.17
N ALA A 566 -27.28 -9.81 6.91
CA ALA A 566 -26.93 -11.14 6.44
C ALA A 566 -27.67 -11.59 5.17
N PRO A 567 -28.99 -11.38 5.01
CA PRO A 567 -29.75 -11.97 3.90
C PRO A 567 -29.31 -11.53 2.50
N MET A 568 -28.65 -10.36 2.37
CA MET A 568 -28.24 -9.84 1.05
C MET A 568 -26.97 -10.51 0.51
N PHE A 569 -25.97 -10.74 1.37
CA PHE A 569 -24.64 -11.18 0.94
C PHE A 569 -24.25 -12.56 1.48
N MET A 570 -24.95 -13.10 2.48
CA MET A 570 -24.74 -14.46 3.01
C MET A 570 -23.28 -14.82 3.35
N TRP A 571 -22.45 -13.85 3.75
CA TRP A 571 -21.03 -14.07 4.06
C TRP A 571 -20.82 -15.16 5.12
N VAL A 572 -21.67 -15.18 6.15
CA VAL A 572 -21.58 -16.13 7.26
C VAL A 572 -22.66 -17.18 7.13
N TYR A 573 -22.24 -18.45 7.12
CA TYR A 573 -23.16 -19.58 7.22
C TYR A 573 -23.61 -19.74 8.68
N ARG A 574 -24.81 -19.20 8.98
CA ARG A 574 -25.34 -19.07 10.34
C ARG A 574 -25.36 -20.39 11.14
N PRO A 575 -25.78 -21.55 10.60
CA PRO A 575 -25.79 -22.80 11.37
C PRO A 575 -24.41 -23.18 11.93
N ALA A 576 -23.40 -23.24 11.06
CA ALA A 576 -22.04 -23.59 11.46
C ALA A 576 -21.44 -22.53 12.40
N PHE A 577 -21.67 -21.24 12.13
CA PHE A 577 -21.22 -20.17 13.01
C PHE A 577 -21.81 -20.29 14.42
N MET A 578 -23.12 -20.54 14.54
CA MET A 578 -23.80 -20.64 15.84
C MET A 578 -23.35 -21.88 16.62
N ARG A 579 -23.21 -23.02 15.93
CA ARG A 579 -22.66 -24.25 16.52
C ARG A 579 -21.23 -24.01 17.03
N ASP A 580 -20.36 -23.52 16.16
CA ASP A 580 -18.93 -23.36 16.47
C ASP A 580 -18.67 -22.24 17.47
N MET A 581 -19.56 -21.25 17.55
CA MET A 581 -19.59 -20.27 18.64
C MET A 581 -19.82 -20.95 19.99
N SER A 582 -20.62 -22.01 20.06
CA SER A 582 -20.85 -22.74 21.31
C SER A 582 -19.74 -23.74 21.65
N THR A 583 -19.13 -24.39 20.66
CA THR A 583 -18.17 -25.49 20.85
C THR A 583 -16.70 -25.10 20.64
N GLY A 584 -16.41 -23.96 20.03
CA GLY A 584 -15.05 -23.55 19.64
C GLY A 584 -14.57 -24.23 18.35
N GLY A 585 -15.41 -24.28 17.32
CA GLY A 585 -15.10 -24.92 16.03
C GLY A 585 -14.42 -24.01 15.00
N GLN A 586 -14.14 -24.56 13.81
CA GLN A 586 -13.37 -23.91 12.74
C GLN A 586 -14.07 -22.73 12.05
N TYR A 587 -15.39 -22.61 12.19
CA TYR A 587 -16.21 -21.56 11.57
C TYR A 587 -16.53 -20.40 12.52
N PHE A 588 -15.84 -20.34 13.66
CA PHE A 588 -15.99 -19.28 14.65
C PHE A 588 -14.64 -18.67 15.03
N SER A 589 -14.61 -17.35 15.16
CA SER A 589 -13.51 -16.63 15.83
C SER A 589 -14.05 -15.44 16.60
N GLU A 590 -13.34 -15.02 17.65
CA GLU A 590 -13.69 -13.82 18.40
C GLU A 590 -13.68 -12.58 17.49
N PHE A 591 -12.72 -12.52 16.57
CA PHE A 591 -12.65 -11.46 15.57
C PHE A 591 -13.93 -11.37 14.72
N LEU A 592 -14.43 -12.51 14.21
CA LEU A 592 -15.66 -12.56 13.44
C LEU A 592 -16.87 -12.10 14.27
N LEU A 593 -16.99 -12.57 15.51
CA LEU A 593 -18.08 -12.17 16.42
C LEU A 593 -18.08 -10.66 16.67
N VAL A 594 -16.92 -10.09 17.01
CA VAL A 594 -16.79 -8.65 17.28
C VAL A 594 -17.12 -7.83 16.03
N VAL A 595 -16.69 -8.27 14.84
CA VAL A 595 -17.01 -7.59 13.58
C VAL A 595 -18.50 -7.67 13.25
N LEU A 596 -19.15 -8.81 13.45
CA LEU A 596 -20.60 -8.97 13.28
C LEU A 596 -21.37 -7.94 14.13
N CYS A 597 -20.99 -7.84 15.41
CA CYS A 597 -21.56 -6.88 16.33
C CYS A 597 -21.24 -5.42 15.94
N ALA A 598 -19.99 -5.12 15.56
CA ALA A 598 -19.56 -3.78 15.15
C ALA A 598 -20.28 -3.29 13.89
N HIS A 599 -20.50 -4.19 12.92
CA HIS A 599 -21.23 -3.86 11.69
C HIS A 599 -22.71 -3.62 11.99
N ALA A 600 -23.34 -4.43 12.84
CA ALA A 600 -24.73 -4.23 13.26
C ALA A 600 -24.95 -2.97 14.11
N ALA A 601 -23.96 -2.57 14.90
CA ALA A 601 -24.04 -1.41 15.79
C ALA A 601 -24.30 -0.09 15.03
N ARG A 602 -24.01 -0.03 13.71
CA ARG A 602 -24.36 1.13 12.85
C ARG A 602 -25.85 1.45 12.80
N PHE A 603 -26.70 0.51 13.21
CA PHE A 603 -28.14 0.64 13.22
C PHE A 603 -28.72 1.00 14.59
N GLN A 604 -27.87 1.18 15.61
CA GLN A 604 -28.25 1.57 16.96
C GLN A 604 -27.63 2.91 17.34
N GLU A 605 -28.18 3.55 18.37
CA GLU A 605 -27.61 4.75 18.96
C GLU A 605 -26.71 4.36 20.15
N GLY A 606 -25.49 4.90 20.20
CA GLY A 606 -24.60 4.78 21.36
C GLY A 606 -23.14 4.47 21.02
N ASN A 607 -22.26 4.67 22.00
CA ASN A 607 -20.80 4.58 21.87
C ASN A 607 -20.27 3.13 21.72
N ILE A 608 -21.15 2.13 21.74
CA ILE A 608 -20.74 0.72 21.65
C ILE A 608 -20.16 0.37 20.28
N GLY A 609 -20.61 1.03 19.22
CA GLY A 609 -20.06 0.85 17.88
C GLY A 609 -18.58 1.20 17.78
N ASP A 610 -18.16 2.27 18.46
CA ASP A 610 -16.77 2.76 18.47
C ASP A 610 -15.84 1.87 19.31
N LEU A 611 -16.35 1.33 20.41
CA LEU A 611 -15.62 0.34 21.21
C LEU A 611 -15.41 -0.96 20.42
N LEU A 612 -16.48 -1.47 19.79
CA LEU A 612 -16.43 -2.73 19.05
C LEU A 612 -15.53 -2.63 17.81
N ILE A 613 -15.52 -1.50 17.10
CA ILE A 613 -14.61 -1.32 15.95
C ILE A 613 -13.14 -1.21 16.40
N SER A 614 -12.87 -0.57 17.54
CA SER A 614 -11.51 -0.48 18.08
C SER A 614 -10.99 -1.87 18.47
N ARG A 615 -11.84 -2.68 19.13
CA ARG A 615 -11.55 -4.09 19.42
C ARG A 615 -11.36 -4.91 18.14
N ALA A 616 -12.21 -4.74 17.13
CA ALA A 616 -12.08 -5.44 15.86
C ALA A 616 -10.74 -5.13 15.17
N ARG A 617 -10.30 -3.86 15.16
CA ARG A 617 -9.02 -3.45 14.57
C ARG A 617 -7.81 -4.00 15.32
N LEU A 618 -7.89 -4.10 16.65
CA LEU A 618 -6.86 -4.74 17.46
C LEU A 618 -6.76 -6.25 17.13
N LEU A 619 -7.91 -6.94 17.10
CA LEU A 619 -7.98 -8.36 16.77
C LEU A 619 -7.50 -8.63 15.34
N LEU A 620 -7.80 -7.75 14.38
CA LEU A 620 -7.32 -7.86 13.01
C LEU A 620 -5.78 -7.90 12.94
N GLY A 621 -5.09 -7.12 13.76
CA GLY A 621 -3.62 -7.15 13.84
C GLY A 621 -3.10 -8.55 14.17
N THR A 622 -3.77 -9.27 15.08
CA THR A 622 -3.40 -10.66 15.42
C THR A 622 -3.81 -11.67 14.36
N GLU A 623 -4.96 -11.47 13.71
CA GLU A 623 -5.50 -12.39 12.71
C GLU A 623 -4.69 -12.40 11.41
N ILE A 624 -4.13 -11.27 10.99
CA ILE A 624 -3.30 -11.18 9.77
C ILE A 624 -1.99 -11.99 9.90
N HIS A 625 -1.51 -12.24 11.12
CA HIS A 625 -0.34 -13.09 11.36
C HIS A 625 -0.66 -14.59 11.35
N ARG A 626 -1.95 -14.97 11.31
CA ARG A 626 -2.38 -16.38 11.23
C ARG A 626 -2.55 -16.80 9.77
N PRO A 627 -2.43 -18.11 9.45
CA PRO A 627 -2.80 -18.62 8.14
C PRO A 627 -4.24 -18.24 7.78
N SER A 628 -4.52 -18.09 6.48
CA SER A 628 -5.87 -17.77 6.01
C SER A 628 -6.90 -18.73 6.58
N SER A 629 -8.03 -18.18 7.01
CA SER A 629 -9.14 -18.93 7.59
C SER A 629 -10.48 -18.37 7.10
N ILE A 630 -11.49 -19.24 7.02
CA ILE A 630 -12.85 -18.86 6.62
C ILE A 630 -13.42 -17.75 7.54
N PRO A 631 -13.32 -17.84 8.88
CA PRO A 631 -13.77 -16.76 9.76
C PRO A 631 -13.09 -15.42 9.50
N THR A 632 -11.79 -15.40 9.21
CA THR A 632 -11.05 -14.16 8.91
C THR A 632 -11.56 -13.52 7.62
N VAL A 633 -11.80 -14.30 6.57
CA VAL A 633 -12.41 -13.82 5.31
C VAL A 633 -13.79 -13.22 5.56
N GLN A 634 -14.65 -13.94 6.28
CA GLN A 634 -16.02 -13.51 6.62
C GLN A 634 -16.03 -12.19 7.41
N ALA A 635 -15.08 -12.03 8.33
CA ALA A 635 -14.91 -10.83 9.12
C ALA A 635 -14.43 -9.66 8.24
N LEU A 636 -13.42 -9.87 7.39
CA LEU A 636 -12.88 -8.81 6.52
C LEU A 636 -13.93 -8.26 5.53
N LEU A 637 -14.80 -9.10 4.97
CA LEU A 637 -15.89 -8.66 4.08
C LEU A 637 -16.87 -7.73 4.80
N GLN A 638 -17.24 -8.09 6.04
CA GLN A 638 -18.16 -7.30 6.86
C GLN A 638 -17.54 -6.00 7.36
N LEU A 639 -16.28 -6.08 7.78
CA LEU A 639 -15.52 -4.91 8.21
C LEU A 639 -15.34 -3.92 7.06
N SER A 640 -15.09 -4.43 5.84
CA SER A 640 -15.08 -3.64 4.61
C SER A 640 -16.41 -2.92 4.37
N ALA A 641 -17.52 -3.65 4.44
CA ALA A 641 -18.85 -3.09 4.22
C ALA A 641 -19.22 -2.01 5.25
N ARG A 642 -18.84 -2.22 6.52
CA ARG A 642 -18.99 -1.22 7.58
C ARG A 642 -18.14 0.02 7.29
N ASP A 643 -16.84 -0.14 7.04
CA ASP A 643 -15.94 0.99 6.83
C ASP A 643 -16.28 1.78 5.56
N LEU A 644 -16.86 1.12 4.54
CA LEU A 644 -17.44 1.79 3.39
C LEU A 644 -18.60 2.70 3.82
N ALA A 645 -19.53 2.20 4.64
CA ALA A 645 -20.69 2.98 5.10
C ALA A 645 -20.27 4.25 5.88
N TYR A 646 -19.20 4.17 6.68
CA TYR A 646 -18.64 5.31 7.42
C TYR A 646 -17.67 6.20 6.62
N GLY A 647 -17.49 5.96 5.31
CA GLY A 647 -16.67 6.81 4.44
C GLY A 647 -15.17 6.49 4.42
N SER A 648 -14.72 5.44 5.09
CA SER A 648 -13.31 4.98 5.09
C SER A 648 -12.99 4.15 3.85
N ILE A 649 -13.10 4.77 2.67
CA ILE A 649 -13.06 4.12 1.34
C ILE A 649 -11.79 3.27 1.13
N SER A 650 -10.62 3.82 1.45
CA SER A 650 -9.35 3.12 1.23
C SER A 650 -9.21 1.90 2.13
N GLN A 651 -9.67 2.00 3.39
CA GLN A 651 -9.66 0.87 4.34
C GLN A 651 -10.61 -0.23 3.88
N ALA A 652 -11.85 0.14 3.50
CA ALA A 652 -12.82 -0.80 2.97
C ALA A 652 -12.28 -1.58 1.75
N TRP A 653 -11.64 -0.88 0.80
CA TRP A 653 -11.04 -1.52 -0.36
C TRP A 653 -9.91 -2.48 0.00
N LEU A 654 -9.03 -2.10 0.94
CA LEU A 654 -7.94 -2.95 1.39
C LEU A 654 -8.45 -4.22 2.10
N TYR A 655 -9.47 -4.08 2.95
CA TYR A 655 -10.10 -5.20 3.65
C TYR A 655 -10.76 -6.18 2.69
N SER A 656 -11.51 -5.68 1.69
CA SER A 656 -12.02 -6.52 0.60
C SER A 656 -10.90 -7.23 -0.17
N GLY A 657 -9.83 -6.49 -0.52
CA GLY A 657 -8.70 -7.06 -1.26
C GLY A 657 -7.96 -8.17 -0.48
N MET A 658 -7.82 -8.03 0.84
CA MET A 658 -7.27 -9.10 1.69
C MET A 658 -8.19 -10.32 1.70
N ALA A 659 -9.51 -10.12 1.87
CA ALA A 659 -10.47 -11.21 1.82
C ALA A 659 -10.41 -11.97 0.49
N PHE A 660 -10.36 -11.27 -0.65
CA PHE A 660 -10.31 -11.90 -1.97
C PHE A 660 -9.03 -12.72 -2.18
N ARG A 661 -7.87 -12.23 -1.71
CA ARG A 661 -6.62 -12.99 -1.77
C ARG A 661 -6.65 -14.21 -0.86
N MET A 662 -7.23 -14.11 0.33
CA MET A 662 -7.41 -15.24 1.25
C MET A 662 -8.38 -16.30 0.69
N VAL A 663 -9.40 -15.89 -0.07
CA VAL A 663 -10.29 -16.82 -0.81
C VAL A 663 -9.50 -17.62 -1.84
N SER A 664 -8.61 -16.97 -2.59
CA SER A 664 -7.72 -17.65 -3.54
C SER A 664 -6.73 -18.57 -2.83
N ASP A 665 -6.12 -18.12 -1.73
CA ASP A 665 -5.20 -18.91 -0.90
C ASP A 665 -5.85 -20.18 -0.33
N LEU A 666 -7.11 -20.08 0.09
CA LEU A 666 -7.91 -21.21 0.59
C LEU A 666 -8.49 -22.11 -0.53
N GLY A 667 -8.30 -21.74 -1.80
CA GLY A 667 -8.79 -22.48 -2.96
C GLY A 667 -10.32 -22.52 -3.10
N LEU A 668 -11.04 -21.49 -2.62
CA LEU A 668 -12.52 -21.52 -2.56
C LEU A 668 -13.20 -21.50 -3.94
N HIS A 669 -12.49 -21.08 -4.99
CA HIS A 669 -12.94 -21.19 -6.38
C HIS A 669 -13.04 -22.65 -6.86
N HIS A 670 -12.42 -23.60 -6.15
CA HIS A 670 -12.56 -25.04 -6.38
C HIS A 670 -13.55 -25.64 -5.38
N SER A 671 -14.85 -25.52 -5.70
CA SER A 671 -15.94 -26.00 -4.84
C SER A 671 -16.78 -27.13 -5.49
N SER A 672 -16.17 -27.91 -6.39
CA SER A 672 -16.83 -29.05 -7.04
C SER A 672 -16.96 -30.25 -6.10
N GLY A 673 -17.96 -31.12 -6.32
CA GLY A 673 -18.17 -32.33 -5.52
C GLY A 673 -16.95 -33.27 -5.48
N LYS A 674 -16.09 -33.21 -6.50
CA LYS A 674 -14.85 -34.00 -6.63
C LYS A 674 -13.85 -33.77 -5.51
N ILE A 675 -13.94 -32.65 -4.80
CA ILE A 675 -13.05 -32.35 -3.67
C ILE A 675 -13.39 -33.19 -2.43
N LEU A 676 -14.62 -33.72 -2.35
CA LEU A 676 -15.04 -34.61 -1.27
C LEU A 676 -14.35 -35.98 -1.37
N ASP A 677 -13.98 -36.40 -2.58
CA ASP A 677 -13.27 -37.67 -2.81
C ASP A 677 -11.85 -37.65 -2.23
N LEU A 678 -11.31 -36.47 -1.92
CA LEU A 678 -10.05 -36.32 -1.19
C LEU A 678 -10.18 -36.66 0.30
N GLY A 679 -11.40 -36.89 0.80
CA GLY A 679 -11.68 -37.30 2.20
C GLY A 679 -11.43 -36.21 3.24
N CYS A 680 -11.05 -35.00 2.84
CA CYS A 680 -10.62 -33.91 3.72
C CYS A 680 -11.73 -32.92 4.09
N LEU A 681 -12.88 -32.98 3.41
CA LEU A 681 -13.98 -32.01 3.55
C LEU A 681 -15.34 -32.72 3.69
N THR A 682 -16.24 -32.13 4.47
CA THR A 682 -17.63 -32.57 4.62
C THR A 682 -18.55 -31.84 3.64
N ALA A 683 -19.79 -32.34 3.49
CA ALA A 683 -20.81 -31.66 2.70
C ALA A 683 -21.17 -30.27 3.25
N GLU A 684 -21.08 -30.07 4.57
CA GLU A 684 -21.26 -28.76 5.20
C GLU A 684 -20.10 -27.81 4.85
N ASP A 685 -18.86 -28.31 4.85
CA ASP A 685 -17.69 -27.50 4.46
C ASP A 685 -17.79 -27.03 2.99
N LEU A 686 -18.29 -27.89 2.11
CA LEU A 686 -18.50 -27.56 0.70
C LEU A 686 -19.58 -26.47 0.54
N GLU A 687 -20.68 -26.57 1.29
CA GLU A 687 -21.74 -25.56 1.32
C GLU A 687 -21.19 -24.20 1.76
N ILE A 688 -20.37 -24.16 2.82
CA ILE A 688 -19.74 -22.93 3.33
C ILE A 688 -18.78 -22.33 2.31
N ARG A 689 -17.93 -23.16 1.69
CA ARG A 689 -16.97 -22.72 0.66
C ARG A 689 -17.68 -22.11 -0.55
N ARG A 690 -18.74 -22.76 -1.06
CA ARG A 690 -19.56 -22.25 -2.18
C ARG A 690 -20.19 -20.92 -1.84
N ARG A 691 -20.87 -20.84 -0.69
CA ARG A 691 -21.51 -19.61 -0.23
C ARG A 691 -20.51 -18.47 -0.12
N LEU A 692 -19.38 -18.71 0.57
CA LEU A 692 -18.40 -17.66 0.82
C LEU A 692 -17.72 -17.17 -0.46
N PHE A 693 -17.36 -18.06 -1.39
CA PHE A 693 -16.81 -17.67 -2.69
C PHE A 693 -17.77 -16.74 -3.44
N TRP A 694 -19.02 -17.16 -3.61
CA TRP A 694 -20.02 -16.36 -4.33
C TRP A 694 -20.37 -15.06 -3.59
N SER A 695 -20.30 -15.06 -2.26
CA SER A 695 -20.48 -13.85 -1.45
C SER A 695 -19.35 -12.86 -1.70
N CYS A 696 -18.11 -13.33 -1.83
CA CYS A 696 -16.96 -12.52 -2.20
C CYS A 696 -17.08 -12.03 -3.64
N TYR A 697 -17.47 -12.91 -4.56
CA TYR A 697 -17.67 -12.56 -5.96
C TYR A 697 -18.73 -11.47 -6.11
N PHE A 698 -19.86 -11.58 -5.43
CA PHE A 698 -20.90 -10.57 -5.47
C PHE A 698 -20.45 -9.26 -4.79
N TRP A 699 -19.82 -9.35 -3.62
CA TRP A 699 -19.33 -8.18 -2.89
C TRP A 699 -18.29 -7.39 -3.68
N ASP A 700 -17.35 -8.07 -4.35
CA ASP A 700 -16.35 -7.46 -5.24
C ASP A 700 -17.01 -6.55 -6.29
N LYS A 701 -18.15 -6.94 -6.86
CA LYS A 701 -18.86 -6.17 -7.90
C LYS A 701 -19.60 -5.01 -7.26
N ALA A 702 -20.26 -5.25 -6.13
CA ALA A 702 -20.95 -4.21 -5.39
C ALA A 702 -20.00 -3.09 -4.91
N ILE A 703 -18.87 -3.43 -4.29
CA ILE A 703 -17.89 -2.45 -3.82
C ILE A 703 -17.17 -1.77 -4.99
N SER A 704 -16.86 -2.51 -6.06
CA SER A 704 -16.22 -1.94 -7.26
C SER A 704 -17.12 -0.93 -7.96
N LEU A 705 -18.43 -1.20 -8.07
CA LEU A 705 -19.42 -0.24 -8.56
C LEU A 705 -19.47 1.02 -7.69
N TYR A 706 -19.53 0.85 -6.36
CA TYR A 706 -19.62 1.98 -5.44
C TYR A 706 -18.37 2.88 -5.50
N LEU A 707 -17.19 2.27 -5.60
CA LEU A 707 -15.91 2.97 -5.58
C LEU A 707 -15.39 3.41 -6.95
N GLY A 708 -16.04 2.99 -8.04
CA GLY A 708 -15.56 3.25 -9.40
C GLY A 708 -14.27 2.53 -9.74
N ARG A 709 -14.08 1.32 -9.22
CA ARG A 709 -12.87 0.50 -9.42
C ARG A 709 -13.21 -0.70 -10.30
N MET A 710 -12.18 -1.30 -10.91
CA MET A 710 -12.36 -2.57 -11.62
C MET A 710 -12.47 -3.72 -10.60
N PRO A 711 -13.36 -4.70 -10.82
CA PRO A 711 -13.44 -5.91 -10.01
C PRO A 711 -12.10 -6.66 -9.94
N THR A 712 -11.82 -7.27 -8.79
CA THR A 712 -10.61 -8.10 -8.59
C THR A 712 -10.84 -9.54 -9.03
N LEU A 713 -12.02 -10.10 -8.72
CA LEU A 713 -12.37 -11.49 -9.04
C LEU A 713 -13.02 -11.56 -10.43
N THR A 714 -12.22 -11.55 -11.49
CA THR A 714 -12.72 -11.55 -12.87
C THR A 714 -13.04 -12.94 -13.42
N GLU A 715 -12.40 -13.98 -12.89
CA GLU A 715 -12.58 -15.36 -13.33
C GLU A 715 -13.76 -16.03 -12.62
N LEU A 716 -14.53 -16.83 -13.36
CA LEU A 716 -15.61 -17.65 -12.81
C LEU A 716 -15.06 -19.05 -12.44
N PRO A 717 -15.62 -19.69 -11.40
CA PRO A 717 -15.36 -21.10 -11.14
C PRO A 717 -15.70 -21.97 -12.35
N TYR A 718 -14.99 -23.09 -12.49
CA TYR A 718 -15.25 -24.10 -13.51
C TYR A 718 -16.70 -24.61 -13.47
N ASP A 719 -17.20 -24.85 -12.25
CA ASP A 719 -18.61 -25.08 -11.98
C ASP A 719 -19.31 -23.74 -11.73
N HIS A 720 -19.71 -23.08 -12.82
CA HIS A 720 -20.36 -21.77 -12.80
C HIS A 720 -21.82 -21.83 -12.35
N VAL A 721 -22.35 -23.03 -12.07
CA VAL A 721 -23.71 -23.23 -11.58
C VAL A 721 -23.71 -23.12 -10.05
N LEU A 722 -24.15 -21.97 -9.55
CA LEU A 722 -24.44 -21.81 -8.13
C LEU A 722 -25.68 -22.65 -7.77
N GLU A 723 -25.44 -23.73 -7.02
CA GLU A 723 -26.46 -24.56 -6.37
C GLU A 723 -26.10 -24.68 -4.88
N LEU A 724 -26.93 -24.08 -4.03
CA LEU A 724 -26.86 -24.21 -2.57
C LEU A 724 -27.77 -25.36 -2.09
N LEU A 725 -27.30 -26.13 -1.11
CA LEU A 725 -27.98 -27.36 -0.66
C LEU A 725 -28.68 -27.23 0.70
N ASP A 726 -28.37 -26.22 1.51
CA ASP A 726 -29.18 -25.96 2.71
C ASP A 726 -30.35 -25.04 2.38
N ASP A 727 -31.59 -25.55 2.48
CA ASP A 727 -32.84 -24.83 2.20
C ASP A 727 -33.45 -24.13 3.44
N PHE A 728 -32.89 -24.30 4.64
CA PHE A 728 -33.53 -23.82 5.87
C PHE A 728 -33.81 -22.32 5.84
N ALA A 729 -32.86 -21.51 5.35
CA ALA A 729 -32.99 -20.06 5.24
C ALA A 729 -33.97 -19.60 4.12
N GLU A 730 -34.35 -20.48 3.19
CA GLU A 730 -35.30 -20.16 2.11
C GLU A 730 -36.72 -20.03 2.68
N HIS A 731 -37.05 -20.92 3.62
CA HIS A 731 -38.39 -21.06 4.20
C HIS A 731 -38.55 -20.37 5.56
N GLU A 732 -37.48 -19.77 6.12
CA GLU A 732 -37.56 -19.04 7.38
C GLU A 732 -38.49 -17.82 7.26
N LEU A 733 -39.28 -17.55 8.31
CA LEU A 733 -40.11 -16.35 8.38
C LEU A 733 -39.26 -15.14 8.76
N TRP A 734 -39.29 -14.12 7.91
CA TRP A 734 -38.67 -12.83 8.13
C TRP A 734 -39.68 -11.81 8.66
N SER A 735 -39.26 -11.07 9.70
CA SER A 735 -39.99 -9.92 10.23
C SER A 735 -38.99 -8.83 10.62
N PRO A 736 -39.38 -7.54 10.53
CA PRO A 736 -38.48 -6.44 10.83
C PRO A 736 -38.16 -6.39 12.33
N TYR A 737 -36.87 -6.28 12.65
CA TYR A 737 -36.39 -6.19 14.03
C TYR A 737 -35.82 -4.79 14.32
N TYR A 738 -36.42 -4.07 15.27
CA TYR A 738 -36.03 -2.69 15.64
C TYR A 738 -35.38 -2.57 17.04
N GLY A 739 -35.30 -3.66 17.81
CA GLY A 739 -34.79 -3.68 19.18
C GLY A 739 -35.71 -4.46 20.12
N GLU A 740 -35.44 -4.41 21.44
CA GLU A 740 -36.31 -5.05 22.43
C GLU A 740 -37.65 -4.29 22.58
N PRO A 741 -38.78 -5.01 22.69
CA PRO A 741 -40.12 -4.42 22.80
C PRO A 741 -40.30 -3.76 24.17
N GLY A 742 -39.92 -2.48 24.28
CA GLY A 742 -40.07 -1.67 25.50
C GLY A 742 -39.87 -0.16 25.29
N SER A 743 -39.22 0.26 24.21
CA SER A 743 -39.09 1.68 23.87
C SER A 743 -40.19 2.13 22.90
N LEU A 744 -40.98 3.13 23.32
CA LEU A 744 -42.06 3.74 22.52
C LEU A 744 -41.57 4.33 21.18
N SER A 745 -40.26 4.56 21.01
CA SER A 745 -39.65 5.05 19.77
C SER A 745 -39.25 3.94 18.77
N GLN A 746 -39.43 2.66 19.12
CA GLN A 746 -38.95 1.50 18.35
C GLN A 746 -40.07 0.52 17.92
N ALA A 747 -41.34 0.87 18.15
CA ALA A 747 -42.46 0.07 17.68
C ALA A 747 -42.60 0.18 16.14
N PRO A 748 -42.82 -0.92 15.41
CA PRO A 748 -43.05 -0.86 13.97
C PRO A 748 -44.29 0.01 13.67
N PRO A 749 -44.30 0.81 12.58
CA PRO A 749 -45.39 1.74 12.26
C PRO A 749 -46.77 1.08 12.02
N SER A 750 -46.81 -0.24 11.85
CA SER A 750 -48.00 -1.05 11.55
C SER A 750 -47.68 -2.54 11.79
N PRO A 751 -48.65 -3.44 12.07
CA PRO A 751 -48.40 -4.88 12.17
C PRO A 751 -47.98 -5.46 10.81
N TYR A 752 -46.68 -5.45 10.53
CA TYR A 752 -46.10 -6.13 9.38
C TYR A 752 -46.26 -7.64 9.55
N GLN A 753 -46.94 -8.30 8.61
CA GLN A 753 -47.06 -9.75 8.61
C GLN A 753 -45.73 -10.38 8.21
N ALA A 754 -45.23 -11.30 9.03
CA ALA A 754 -44.02 -12.04 8.71
C ALA A 754 -44.15 -12.74 7.35
N LYS A 755 -43.16 -12.54 6.47
CA LYS A 755 -43.10 -13.11 5.12
C LYS A 755 -41.99 -14.14 5.05
N THR A 756 -42.07 -15.06 4.10
CA THR A 756 -40.96 -15.97 3.80
C THR A 756 -39.72 -15.19 3.37
N SER A 757 -38.56 -15.57 3.90
CA SER A 757 -37.30 -14.85 3.69
C SER A 757 -36.80 -14.99 2.26
N HIS A 758 -36.89 -16.18 1.65
CA HIS A 758 -36.35 -16.45 0.32
C HIS A 758 -34.87 -16.03 0.17
N ALA A 759 -34.08 -16.15 1.25
CA ALA A 759 -32.72 -15.64 1.29
C ALA A 759 -31.81 -16.34 0.28
N ILE A 760 -31.98 -17.65 0.09
CA ILE A 760 -31.14 -18.46 -0.78
C ILE A 760 -31.44 -18.15 -2.24
N SER A 761 -32.71 -18.28 -2.66
CA SER A 761 -33.10 -17.98 -4.04
C SER A 761 -32.78 -16.53 -4.43
N CYS A 762 -32.92 -15.57 -3.50
CA CYS A 762 -32.54 -14.18 -3.71
C CYS A 762 -31.01 -14.01 -3.86
N PHE A 763 -30.22 -14.65 -3.02
CA PHE A 763 -28.76 -14.60 -3.11
C PHE A 763 -28.25 -15.24 -4.40
N GLU A 764 -28.76 -16.42 -4.77
CA GLU A 764 -28.40 -17.10 -6.01
C GLU A 764 -28.72 -16.23 -7.24
N ASN A 765 -29.92 -15.64 -7.27
CA ASN A 765 -30.34 -14.79 -8.37
C ASN A 765 -29.51 -13.49 -8.44
N SER A 766 -29.15 -12.91 -7.31
CA SER A 766 -28.28 -11.73 -7.21
C SER A 766 -26.84 -12.03 -7.66
N CYS A 767 -26.31 -13.22 -7.34
CA CYS A 767 -25.01 -13.67 -7.82
C CYS A 767 -24.98 -13.79 -9.35
N ARG A 768 -26.03 -14.36 -9.96
CA ARG A 768 -26.17 -14.42 -11.42
C ARG A 768 -26.22 -13.02 -12.05
N LEU A 769 -26.94 -12.09 -11.44
CA LEU A 769 -26.95 -10.68 -11.87
C LEU A 769 -25.55 -10.04 -11.77
N SER A 770 -24.78 -10.39 -10.73
CA SER A 770 -23.43 -9.86 -10.53
C SER A 770 -22.45 -10.27 -11.63
N VAL A 771 -22.64 -11.43 -12.27
CA VAL A 771 -21.88 -11.85 -13.45
C VAL A 771 -22.17 -10.91 -14.63
N ILE A 772 -23.44 -10.56 -14.85
CA ILE A 772 -23.84 -9.60 -15.89
C ILE A 772 -23.24 -8.22 -15.60
N ILE A 773 -23.27 -7.78 -14.34
CA ILE A 773 -22.62 -6.53 -13.90
C ILE A 773 -21.12 -6.57 -14.20
N SER A 774 -20.44 -7.69 -13.91
CA SER A 774 -19.01 -7.87 -14.21
C SER A 774 -18.72 -7.69 -15.70
N ASN A 775 -19.56 -8.26 -16.58
CA ASN A 775 -19.45 -8.09 -18.03
C ASN A 775 -19.67 -6.63 -18.45
N ILE A 776 -20.66 -5.93 -17.88
CA ILE A 776 -20.89 -4.50 -18.13
C ILE A 776 -19.64 -3.69 -17.73
N MET A 777 -19.08 -3.94 -16.54
CA MET A 777 -17.91 -3.21 -16.04
C MET A 777 -16.68 -3.43 -16.92
N THR A 778 -16.41 -4.67 -17.30
CA THR A 778 -15.23 -5.03 -18.10
C THR A 778 -15.35 -4.59 -19.56
N GLU A 779 -16.53 -4.62 -20.17
CA GLU A 779 -16.71 -4.28 -21.59
C GLU A 779 -17.00 -2.79 -21.84
N PHE A 780 -17.76 -2.11 -20.96
CA PHE A 780 -18.16 -0.71 -21.18
C PHE A 780 -17.46 0.32 -20.30
N TYR A 781 -16.93 -0.09 -19.15
CA TYR A 781 -16.32 0.84 -18.19
C TYR A 781 -14.82 0.60 -17.98
N SER A 782 -14.22 -0.37 -18.68
CA SER A 782 -12.77 -0.57 -18.67
C SER A 782 -12.07 0.45 -19.58
N ARG A 783 -10.76 0.67 -19.36
CA ARG A 783 -9.95 1.58 -20.19
C ARG A 783 -9.73 1.10 -21.63
N ARG A 784 -10.19 -0.11 -21.98
CA ARG A 784 -10.05 -0.69 -23.31
C ARG A 784 -11.29 -0.36 -24.12
N THR A 785 -11.13 0.26 -25.29
CA THR A 785 -12.23 0.49 -26.22
C THR A 785 -12.70 -0.87 -26.76
N PRO A 786 -13.97 -1.26 -26.56
CA PRO A 786 -14.47 -2.50 -27.14
C PRO A 786 -14.40 -2.41 -28.66
N SER A 787 -13.87 -3.46 -29.29
CA SER A 787 -13.74 -3.56 -30.75
C SER A 787 -15.09 -3.61 -31.47
N ASN A 788 -16.18 -3.97 -30.77
CA ASN A 788 -17.56 -3.92 -31.28
C ASN A 788 -18.60 -3.65 -30.16
N ALA A 789 -18.80 -2.38 -29.80
CA ALA A 789 -19.66 -1.97 -28.69
C ALA A 789 -21.14 -2.36 -28.86
N ASP A 790 -21.66 -2.34 -30.10
CA ASP A 790 -23.07 -2.65 -30.39
C ASP A 790 -23.40 -4.14 -30.27
N GLU A 791 -22.45 -5.01 -30.63
CA GLU A 791 -22.58 -6.45 -30.45
C GLU A 791 -22.51 -6.82 -28.97
N ALA A 792 -21.55 -6.25 -28.23
CA ALA A 792 -21.46 -6.37 -26.78
C ALA A 792 -22.76 -5.94 -26.10
N PHE A 793 -23.32 -4.80 -26.50
CA PHE A 793 -24.56 -4.26 -25.94
C PHE A 793 -25.74 -5.22 -26.18
N ARG A 794 -25.92 -5.69 -27.41
CA ARG A 794 -27.00 -6.64 -27.74
C ARG A 794 -26.86 -7.96 -27.00
N ARG A 795 -25.64 -8.49 -26.87
CA ARG A 795 -25.37 -9.72 -26.14
C ARG A 795 -25.71 -9.57 -24.65
N ILE A 796 -25.14 -8.57 -23.99
CA ILE A 796 -25.37 -8.32 -22.56
C ILE A 796 -26.85 -8.02 -22.29
N ARG A 797 -27.50 -7.26 -23.17
CA ARG A 797 -28.93 -6.97 -23.07
C ARG A 797 -29.77 -8.24 -23.13
N ALA A 798 -29.51 -9.12 -24.10
CA ALA A 798 -30.21 -10.40 -24.23
C ALA A 798 -30.03 -11.26 -22.98
N THR A 799 -28.81 -11.35 -22.44
CA THR A 799 -28.53 -12.08 -21.19
C THR A 799 -29.27 -11.49 -19.99
N LEU A 800 -29.37 -10.16 -19.89
CA LEU A 800 -30.11 -9.49 -18.81
C LEU A 800 -31.63 -9.74 -18.91
N ASP A 801 -32.19 -9.69 -20.11
CA ASP A 801 -33.60 -9.96 -20.35
C ASP A 801 -33.94 -11.44 -20.07
N GLU A 802 -33.07 -12.37 -20.49
CA GLU A 802 -33.18 -13.80 -20.19
C GLU A 802 -33.10 -14.07 -18.67
N TRP A 803 -32.13 -13.45 -17.99
CA TRP A 803 -32.02 -13.54 -16.53
C TRP A 803 -33.29 -13.07 -15.83
N ARG A 804 -33.89 -11.96 -16.28
CA ARG A 804 -35.12 -11.43 -15.69
C ARG A 804 -36.32 -12.34 -15.95
N ALA A 805 -36.40 -12.96 -17.14
CA ALA A 805 -37.45 -13.91 -17.50
C ALA A 805 -37.36 -15.21 -16.68
N ASN A 806 -36.14 -15.68 -16.41
CA ASN A 806 -35.87 -16.90 -15.65
C ASN A 806 -35.79 -16.67 -14.13
N SER A 807 -35.92 -15.43 -13.66
CA SER A 807 -35.93 -15.11 -12.23
C SER A 807 -37.17 -15.71 -11.54
N PRO A 808 -37.04 -16.31 -10.35
CA PRO A 808 -38.17 -16.86 -9.61
C PRO A 808 -39.28 -15.83 -9.38
N ALA A 809 -40.55 -16.23 -9.57
CA ALA A 809 -41.70 -15.32 -9.52
C ALA A 809 -41.83 -14.56 -8.20
N HIS A 810 -41.49 -15.20 -7.07
CA HIS A 810 -41.53 -14.59 -5.74
C HIS A 810 -40.44 -13.53 -5.49
N LEU A 811 -39.47 -13.39 -6.40
CA LEU A 811 -38.40 -12.38 -6.32
C LEU A 811 -38.63 -11.21 -7.29
N VAL A 812 -39.59 -11.30 -8.20
CA VAL A 812 -39.82 -10.32 -9.27
C VAL A 812 -40.95 -9.38 -8.86
N TYR A 813 -40.59 -8.12 -8.58
CA TYR A 813 -41.56 -7.07 -8.26
C TYR A 813 -41.65 -6.08 -9.41
N LYS A 814 -42.86 -5.93 -9.96
CA LYS A 814 -43.16 -5.03 -11.08
C LYS A 814 -43.65 -3.69 -10.53
N PRO A 815 -43.04 -2.55 -10.91
CA PRO A 815 -43.44 -1.23 -10.45
C PRO A 815 -44.87 -0.83 -10.83
N GLU A 816 -45.52 -1.53 -11.76
CA GLU A 816 -46.93 -1.30 -12.12
C GLU A 816 -47.92 -2.03 -11.20
N ASP A 817 -47.46 -3.05 -10.46
CA ASP A 817 -48.28 -3.94 -9.62
C ASP A 817 -47.54 -4.26 -8.33
N LEU A 818 -47.45 -3.26 -7.44
CA LEU A 818 -46.75 -3.37 -6.17
C LEU A 818 -47.70 -3.77 -5.04
N PRO A 819 -47.27 -4.66 -4.13
CA PRO A 819 -48.06 -5.04 -2.96
C PRO A 819 -48.20 -3.85 -1.98
N ILE A 820 -49.16 -3.96 -1.05
CA ILE A 820 -49.38 -2.97 0.02
C ILE A 820 -48.13 -2.85 0.92
N TRP A 821 -47.49 -3.98 1.23
CA TRP A 821 -46.32 -4.04 2.11
C TRP A 821 -45.09 -4.51 1.34
N SER A 822 -43.96 -3.85 1.57
CA SER A 822 -42.67 -4.21 0.99
C SER A 822 -42.32 -5.68 1.31
N PRO A 823 -41.75 -6.43 0.36
CA PRO A 823 -41.07 -7.68 0.68
C PRO A 823 -39.87 -7.43 1.62
N PRO A 824 -39.26 -8.50 2.17
CA PRO A 824 -37.99 -8.40 2.85
C PRO A 824 -36.96 -7.55 2.08
N PRO A 825 -36.16 -6.69 2.75
CA PRO A 825 -35.31 -5.70 2.10
C PRO A 825 -34.30 -6.24 1.08
N HIS A 826 -33.78 -7.45 1.24
CA HIS A 826 -32.86 -8.06 0.28
C HIS A 826 -33.52 -8.36 -1.08
N ILE A 827 -34.79 -8.81 -1.07
CA ILE A 827 -35.58 -9.03 -2.30
C ILE A 827 -35.86 -7.69 -3.00
N LEU A 828 -36.22 -6.65 -2.23
CA LEU A 828 -36.40 -5.32 -2.78
C LEU A 828 -35.07 -4.79 -3.37
N THR A 829 -33.96 -4.98 -2.67
CA THR A 829 -32.62 -4.55 -3.08
C THR A 829 -32.19 -5.22 -4.39
N GLN A 830 -32.49 -6.50 -4.59
CA GLN A 830 -32.25 -7.18 -5.86
C GLN A 830 -33.00 -6.52 -7.02
N ASN A 831 -34.26 -6.09 -6.81
CA ASN A 831 -35.04 -5.38 -7.84
C ASN A 831 -34.48 -3.98 -8.10
N LEU A 832 -34.05 -3.25 -7.06
CA LEU A 832 -33.34 -1.98 -7.20
C LEU A 832 -32.04 -2.16 -8.02
N LEU A 833 -31.29 -3.23 -7.76
CA LEU A 833 -30.06 -3.57 -8.46
C LEU A 833 -30.31 -3.93 -9.94
N TYR A 834 -31.41 -4.63 -10.24
CA TYR A 834 -31.80 -4.92 -11.63
C TYR A 834 -32.02 -3.64 -12.44
N TYR A 835 -32.85 -2.71 -11.95
CA TYR A 835 -33.08 -1.43 -12.63
C TYR A 835 -31.80 -0.58 -12.70
N THR A 836 -30.97 -0.63 -11.66
CA THR A 836 -29.64 -0.01 -11.67
C THR A 836 -28.75 -0.61 -12.76
N THR A 837 -28.80 -1.93 -12.98
CA THR A 837 -28.06 -2.62 -14.05
C THR A 837 -28.51 -2.18 -15.43
N ILE A 838 -29.82 -1.94 -15.64
CA ILE A 838 -30.33 -1.31 -16.87
C ILE A 838 -29.71 0.07 -17.08
N ILE A 839 -29.69 0.90 -16.03
CA ILE A 839 -29.06 2.23 -16.11
C ILE A 839 -27.58 2.10 -16.48
N LEU A 840 -26.84 1.18 -15.85
CA LEU A 840 -25.41 0.96 -16.12
C LEU A 840 -25.15 0.49 -17.55
N LEU A 841 -26.01 -0.37 -18.12
CA LEU A 841 -25.89 -0.86 -19.49
C LEU A 841 -26.15 0.23 -20.54
N HIS A 842 -27.13 1.10 -20.30
CA HIS A 842 -27.53 2.14 -21.26
C HIS A 842 -26.75 3.45 -21.13
N ARG A 843 -26.20 3.76 -19.95
CA ARG A 843 -25.49 5.01 -19.65
C ARG A 843 -24.29 5.33 -20.56
N PRO A 844 -23.48 4.38 -21.06
CA PRO A 844 -22.40 4.69 -22.00
C PRO A 844 -22.91 5.32 -23.31
N PHE A 845 -24.18 5.10 -23.65
CA PHE A 845 -24.84 5.55 -24.89
C PHE A 845 -25.89 6.62 -24.64
N TYR A 846 -25.81 7.32 -23.50
CA TYR A 846 -26.83 8.24 -22.99
C TYR A 846 -27.14 9.43 -23.92
N SER A 847 -26.26 9.73 -24.89
CA SER A 847 -26.53 10.72 -25.94
C SER A 847 -27.67 10.34 -26.89
N SER A 848 -27.99 9.05 -27.00
CA SER A 848 -29.11 8.56 -27.80
C SER A 848 -30.41 8.60 -27.01
N THR A 849 -31.47 9.11 -27.65
CA THR A 849 -32.81 9.26 -27.04
C THR A 849 -33.39 7.93 -26.55
N VAL A 850 -33.11 6.83 -27.26
CA VAL A 850 -33.57 5.49 -26.89
C VAL A 850 -32.93 5.03 -25.57
N HIS A 851 -31.62 5.24 -25.43
CA HIS A 851 -30.88 4.85 -24.22
C HIS A 851 -31.19 5.77 -23.05
N HIS A 852 -31.33 7.08 -23.30
CA HIS A 852 -31.80 8.04 -22.31
C HIS A 852 -33.18 7.65 -21.74
N THR A 853 -34.13 7.32 -22.62
CA THR A 853 -35.48 6.89 -22.22
C THR A 853 -35.44 5.61 -21.40
N ALA A 854 -34.58 4.64 -21.75
CA ALA A 854 -34.40 3.42 -20.97
C ALA A 854 -33.86 3.70 -19.56
N CYS A 855 -32.85 4.56 -19.42
CA CYS A 855 -32.32 4.97 -18.12
C CYS A 855 -33.38 5.67 -17.26
N ARG A 856 -34.17 6.55 -17.86
CA ARG A 856 -35.26 7.28 -17.19
C ARG A 856 -36.38 6.35 -16.72
N ASN A 857 -36.80 5.40 -17.56
CA ASN A 857 -37.81 4.40 -17.18
C ASN A 857 -37.31 3.52 -16.02
N ALA A 858 -36.03 3.13 -16.04
CA ALA A 858 -35.42 2.40 -14.94
C ALA A 858 -35.37 3.25 -13.64
N ALA A 859 -35.04 4.54 -13.73
CA ALA A 859 -35.07 5.44 -12.57
C ALA A 859 -36.49 5.61 -12.00
N ASN A 860 -37.52 5.71 -12.85
CA ASN A 860 -38.92 5.72 -12.42
C ASN A 860 -39.31 4.45 -11.66
N SER A 861 -38.85 3.30 -12.12
CA SER A 861 -39.06 2.02 -11.46
C SER A 861 -38.38 1.96 -10.09
N ILE A 862 -37.15 2.48 -9.98
CA ILE A 862 -36.43 2.59 -8.70
C ILE A 862 -37.24 3.46 -7.73
N GLU A 863 -37.73 4.63 -8.17
CA GLU A 863 -38.49 5.55 -7.33
C GLU A 863 -39.76 4.91 -6.74
N ARG A 864 -40.53 4.18 -7.54
CA ARG A 864 -41.73 3.46 -7.05
C ARG A 864 -41.40 2.41 -6.00
N LEU A 865 -40.29 1.68 -6.16
CA LEU A 865 -39.81 0.72 -5.16
C LEU A 865 -39.36 1.42 -3.87
N LEU A 866 -38.81 2.63 -3.95
CA LEU A 866 -38.44 3.43 -2.78
C LEU A 866 -39.65 3.94 -2.02
N LEU A 867 -40.72 4.34 -2.71
CA LEU A 867 -41.98 4.70 -2.05
C LEU A 867 -42.56 3.52 -1.28
N LEU A 868 -42.51 2.30 -1.84
CA LEU A 868 -42.94 1.08 -1.13
C LEU A 868 -42.08 0.80 0.12
N LEU A 869 -40.78 1.06 0.05
CA LEU A 869 -39.88 0.95 1.19
C LEU A 869 -40.22 1.98 2.27
N GLU A 870 -40.43 3.23 1.86
CA GLU A 870 -40.76 4.36 2.74
C GLU A 870 -42.03 4.08 3.54
N THR A 871 -43.08 3.61 2.87
CA THR A 871 -44.39 3.31 3.49
C THR A 871 -44.34 2.11 4.45
N THR A 872 -43.41 1.17 4.25
CA THR A 872 -43.35 -0.08 5.03
C THR A 872 -42.33 -0.03 6.18
N PHE A 873 -41.09 0.39 5.89
CA PHE A 873 -39.97 0.35 6.86
C PHE A 873 -39.32 1.71 7.09
N GLY A 874 -39.60 2.70 6.25
CA GLY A 874 -38.86 3.97 6.21
C GLY A 874 -37.42 3.80 5.69
N PHE A 875 -36.63 4.86 5.80
CA PHE A 875 -35.27 4.93 5.25
C PHE A 875 -34.15 4.71 6.28
N ASN A 876 -34.51 4.43 7.55
CA ASN A 876 -33.54 4.33 8.65
C ASN A 876 -32.57 3.14 8.53
N LYS A 877 -32.92 2.11 7.76
CA LYS A 877 -32.14 0.86 7.62
C LYS A 877 -31.59 0.67 6.21
N ILE A 878 -31.38 1.75 5.45
CA ILE A 878 -30.78 1.69 4.12
C ILE A 878 -29.39 1.03 4.18
N THR A 879 -29.16 0.11 3.26
CA THR A 879 -27.84 -0.50 3.03
C THR A 879 -27.03 0.32 2.03
N TYR A 880 -25.71 0.15 2.01
CA TYR A 880 -24.85 0.82 1.03
C TYR A 880 -25.22 0.46 -0.43
N LEU A 881 -25.68 -0.77 -0.68
CA LEU A 881 -26.08 -1.20 -2.02
C LEU A 881 -27.37 -0.50 -2.45
N MET A 882 -28.34 -0.38 -1.53
CA MET A 882 -29.54 0.42 -1.77
C MET A 882 -29.18 1.88 -2.02
N ALA A 883 -28.29 2.47 -1.21
CA ALA A 883 -27.82 3.84 -1.39
C ALA A 883 -27.18 4.07 -2.77
N TYR A 884 -26.39 3.11 -3.27
CA TYR A 884 -25.84 3.15 -4.62
C TYR A 884 -26.93 3.11 -5.70
N CYS A 885 -27.93 2.23 -5.56
CA CYS A 885 -29.05 2.14 -6.49
C CYS A 885 -29.86 3.45 -6.51
N ILE A 886 -30.13 4.01 -5.32
CA ILE A 886 -30.85 5.30 -5.15
C ILE A 886 -30.08 6.43 -5.83
N TYR A 887 -28.77 6.55 -5.57
CA TYR A 887 -27.92 7.55 -6.22
C TYR A 887 -27.84 7.37 -7.74
N THR A 888 -27.73 6.13 -8.22
CA THR A 888 -27.65 5.83 -9.66
C THR A 888 -28.97 6.19 -10.37
N GLY A 889 -30.11 5.91 -9.74
CA GLY A 889 -31.43 6.36 -10.20
C GLY A 889 -31.55 7.88 -10.23
N ALA A 890 -31.18 8.55 -9.14
CA ALA A 890 -31.21 10.01 -9.05
C ALA A 890 -30.34 10.68 -10.12
N SER A 891 -29.09 10.21 -10.28
CA SER A 891 -28.15 10.76 -11.27
C SER A 891 -28.64 10.60 -12.72
N ALA A 892 -29.43 9.56 -13.02
CA ALA A 892 -30.02 9.35 -14.34
C ALA A 892 -31.16 10.33 -14.67
N MET A 893 -31.67 11.07 -13.68
CA MET A 893 -32.76 12.05 -13.84
C MET A 893 -32.29 13.50 -13.76
N VAL A 894 -31.01 13.75 -13.47
CA VAL A 894 -30.47 15.12 -13.30
C VAL A 894 -30.69 15.98 -14.55
N GLN A 895 -30.51 15.41 -15.75
CA GLN A 895 -30.71 16.14 -17.00
C GLN A 895 -32.17 16.50 -17.23
N ASP A 896 -33.12 15.61 -16.91
CA ASP A 896 -34.56 15.85 -16.99
C ASP A 896 -35.01 16.95 -16.01
N VAL A 897 -34.41 17.02 -14.82
CA VAL A 897 -34.68 18.10 -13.87
C VAL A 897 -34.14 19.43 -14.38
N LYS A 898 -32.93 19.43 -14.97
CA LYS A 898 -32.32 20.64 -15.56
C LYS A 898 -33.14 21.19 -16.73
N SER A 899 -33.75 20.33 -17.55
CA SER A 899 -34.62 20.72 -18.67
C SER A 899 -35.99 21.27 -18.21
N GLY A 900 -36.27 21.29 -16.91
CA GLY A 900 -37.46 21.91 -16.34
C GLY A 900 -38.66 20.96 -16.20
N GLU A 901 -38.45 19.65 -16.29
CA GLU A 901 -39.55 18.70 -16.19
C GLU A 901 -40.07 18.51 -14.76
N LEU A 902 -41.37 18.79 -14.57
CA LEU A 902 -41.99 18.76 -13.25
C LEU A 902 -42.01 17.37 -12.60
N GLU A 903 -42.33 16.33 -13.36
CA GLU A 903 -42.40 14.95 -12.86
C GLU A 903 -41.02 14.47 -12.38
N ALA A 904 -39.97 14.80 -13.13
CA ALA A 904 -38.59 14.51 -12.75
C ALA A 904 -38.18 15.22 -11.44
N LYS A 905 -38.62 16.47 -11.24
CA LYS A 905 -38.35 17.23 -10.01
C LYS A 905 -39.01 16.62 -8.77
N VAL A 906 -40.26 16.15 -8.88
CA VAL A 906 -40.97 15.46 -7.78
C VAL A 906 -40.24 14.18 -7.39
N LYS A 907 -39.87 13.37 -8.39
CA LYS A 907 -39.14 12.11 -8.19
C LYS A 907 -37.75 12.33 -7.60
N MET A 908 -37.04 13.37 -8.03
CA MET A 908 -35.77 13.79 -7.41
C MET A 908 -35.93 14.06 -5.91
N GLY A 909 -37.06 14.65 -5.50
CA GLY A 909 -37.42 14.80 -4.09
C GLY A 909 -37.44 13.46 -3.34
N THR A 910 -38.06 12.42 -3.91
CA THR A 910 -38.08 11.07 -3.31
C THR A 910 -36.67 10.50 -3.16
N PHE A 911 -35.83 10.61 -4.18
CA PHE A 911 -34.43 10.15 -4.11
C PHE A 911 -33.65 10.87 -2.99
N LEU A 912 -33.76 12.20 -2.93
CA LEU A 912 -33.05 12.99 -1.91
C LEU A 912 -33.58 12.69 -0.50
N ARG A 913 -34.88 12.48 -0.31
CA ARG A 913 -35.44 12.04 0.98
C ARG A 913 -34.89 10.67 1.39
N ALA A 914 -34.83 9.72 0.46
CA ALA A 914 -34.26 8.40 0.70
C ALA A 914 -32.78 8.46 1.10
N LEU A 915 -31.96 9.21 0.36
CA LEU A 915 -30.54 9.38 0.69
C LEU A 915 -30.34 10.08 2.05
N LYS A 916 -31.12 11.14 2.34
CA LYS A 916 -31.07 11.84 3.64
C LYS A 916 -31.46 10.92 4.80
N GLY A 917 -32.46 10.06 4.63
CA GLY A 917 -32.86 9.09 5.65
C GLY A 917 -31.77 8.06 5.98
N GLY A 918 -30.86 7.78 5.03
CA GLY A 918 -29.72 6.88 5.21
C GLY A 918 -28.50 7.50 5.90
N LEU A 919 -28.42 8.82 6.07
CA LEU A 919 -27.21 9.51 6.55
C LEU A 919 -26.73 9.01 7.92
N LYS A 920 -27.66 8.69 8.81
CA LYS A 920 -27.33 8.21 10.16
C LYS A 920 -26.61 6.86 10.16
N THR A 921 -26.96 5.99 9.22
CA THR A 921 -26.48 4.59 9.19
C THR A 921 -25.48 4.31 8.07
N CYS A 922 -25.35 5.27 7.14
CA CYS A 922 -24.43 5.26 6.00
C CYS A 922 -23.96 6.70 5.69
N PRO A 923 -23.09 7.31 6.53
CA PRO A 923 -22.61 8.68 6.34
C PRO A 923 -21.99 8.98 4.96
N ILE A 924 -21.39 7.99 4.29
CA ILE A 924 -20.82 8.14 2.95
C ILE A 924 -21.82 8.68 1.91
N VAL A 925 -23.13 8.52 2.16
CA VAL A 925 -24.21 9.00 1.29
C VAL A 925 -24.27 10.53 1.20
N GLN A 926 -23.73 11.26 2.17
CA GLN A 926 -23.68 12.73 2.13
C GLN A 926 -23.05 13.23 0.83
N ARG A 927 -21.97 12.59 0.38
CA ARG A 927 -21.29 12.95 -0.87
C ARG A 927 -22.18 12.75 -2.10
N SER A 928 -23.00 11.69 -2.11
CA SER A 928 -23.97 11.44 -3.18
C SER A 928 -25.02 12.55 -3.26
N ILE A 929 -25.48 13.05 -2.11
CA ILE A 929 -26.41 14.19 -2.00
C ILE A 929 -25.74 15.47 -2.52
N ASP A 930 -24.51 15.74 -2.10
CA ASP A 930 -23.77 16.93 -2.50
C ASP A 930 -23.53 16.96 -4.02
N ILE A 931 -23.18 15.82 -4.63
CA ILE A 931 -23.01 15.71 -6.08
C ILE A 931 -24.31 16.03 -6.81
N ILE A 932 -25.44 15.49 -6.36
CA ILE A 932 -26.75 15.75 -6.97
C ILE A 932 -27.10 17.24 -6.84
N ASN A 933 -26.97 17.81 -5.65
CA ASN A 933 -27.29 19.22 -5.39
C ASN A 933 -26.41 20.17 -6.22
N ASN A 934 -25.09 19.95 -6.23
CA ASN A 934 -24.15 20.75 -7.02
C ASN A 934 -24.45 20.65 -8.51
N SER A 935 -24.84 19.46 -8.99
CA SER A 935 -25.27 19.29 -10.38
C SER A 935 -26.52 20.08 -10.71
N LEU A 936 -27.43 20.32 -9.76
CA LEU A 936 -28.69 21.03 -9.95
C LEU A 936 -28.60 22.56 -9.78
N GLN A 937 -27.58 23.08 -9.08
CA GLN A 937 -27.40 24.51 -8.77
C GLN A 937 -27.27 25.44 -9.99
N GLY A 938 -27.00 24.91 -11.19
CA GLY A 938 -26.94 25.69 -12.44
C GLY A 938 -28.30 25.98 -13.10
N SER A 939 -29.43 25.53 -12.54
CA SER A 939 -30.77 25.72 -13.12
C SER A 939 -31.58 26.75 -12.33
N GLN A 940 -32.13 27.77 -13.01
CA GLN A 940 -33.05 28.77 -12.43
C GLN A 940 -34.33 28.16 -11.81
N ALA A 941 -34.59 26.86 -12.00
CA ALA A 941 -35.79 26.16 -11.56
C ALA A 941 -35.70 25.46 -10.18
N TRP A 942 -34.53 25.47 -9.51
CA TRP A 942 -34.31 24.71 -8.27
C TRP A 942 -34.02 25.62 -7.07
N VAL A 943 -34.92 25.59 -6.07
CA VAL A 943 -34.73 26.23 -4.76
C VAL A 943 -34.71 25.10 -3.72
N PRO A 944 -33.61 24.85 -3.01
CA PRO A 944 -33.59 23.89 -1.92
C PRO A 944 -34.44 24.41 -0.75
N GLU A 945 -35.31 23.56 -0.20
CA GLU A 945 -35.86 23.79 1.15
C GLU A 945 -34.70 23.60 2.16
N ILE A 946 -34.30 24.71 2.78
CA ILE A 946 -33.19 24.78 3.74
C ILE A 946 -33.71 24.43 5.14
N ASP A 947 -33.23 23.31 5.67
CA ASP A 947 -32.94 23.12 7.09
C ASP A 947 -31.54 22.48 7.14
N ASN A 948 -30.50 23.30 7.24
CA ASN A 948 -29.11 22.84 7.33
C ASN A 948 -28.58 23.13 8.75
N PRO A 949 -28.21 22.11 9.52
CA PRO A 949 -27.10 22.24 10.46
C PRO A 949 -25.80 22.45 9.65
N ALA A 950 -24.88 23.26 10.16
CA ALA A 950 -23.65 23.65 9.47
C ALA A 950 -22.81 22.44 8.99
N PRO A 951 -22.20 22.50 7.78
CA PRO A 951 -21.33 21.43 7.29
C PRO A 951 -19.94 21.48 7.95
N ASP A 952 -19.50 20.35 8.47
CA ASP A 952 -18.10 20.11 8.85
C ASP A 952 -17.24 19.98 7.58
N ASN A 953 -16.19 20.81 7.48
CA ASN A 953 -15.48 21.13 6.24
C ASN A 953 -14.24 20.24 6.00
N SER A 954 -14.24 19.00 6.50
CA SER A 954 -13.06 18.11 6.49
C SER A 954 -12.99 17.13 5.29
N MET A 955 -13.95 17.13 4.37
CA MET A 955 -13.97 16.21 3.21
C MET A 955 -13.88 16.93 1.85
N ARG A 956 -12.72 17.50 1.51
CA ARG A 956 -12.44 17.95 0.14
C ARG A 956 -11.10 17.41 -0.35
N ASN A 957 -11.15 16.28 -1.06
CA ASN A 957 -10.32 15.94 -2.23
C ASN A 957 -10.54 14.49 -2.65
N TYR A 958 -11.64 14.18 -3.34
CA TYR A 958 -11.75 12.92 -4.07
C TYR A 958 -12.59 13.11 -5.35
N LEU A 959 -12.09 12.60 -6.47
CA LEU A 959 -12.87 12.46 -7.71
C LEU A 959 -13.92 11.35 -7.55
N PRO A 960 -15.14 11.52 -8.10
CA PRO A 960 -16.14 10.46 -8.19
C PRO A 960 -15.75 9.39 -9.22
N ALA A 961 -16.36 8.20 -9.10
CA ALA A 961 -16.17 7.05 -9.99
C ALA A 961 -16.29 7.36 -11.49
N PHE A 962 -17.14 8.32 -11.86
CA PHE A 962 -17.28 8.80 -13.23
C PHE A 962 -17.53 10.32 -13.21
N PRO A 963 -16.60 11.15 -13.72
CA PRO A 963 -16.90 12.55 -13.98
C PRO A 963 -17.98 12.65 -15.06
N TYR A 964 -18.93 13.56 -14.88
CA TYR A 964 -19.82 14.01 -15.95
C TYR A 964 -18.91 14.49 -17.09
N ARG A 965 -19.00 13.89 -18.28
CA ARG A 965 -18.50 14.54 -19.48
C ARG A 965 -19.56 15.56 -19.88
N ASP A 966 -19.46 16.77 -19.35
CA ASP A 966 -20.13 17.90 -19.98
C ASP A 966 -19.54 18.03 -21.39
N ALA A 967 -20.35 17.76 -22.40
CA ALA A 967 -19.96 17.85 -23.80
C ALA A 967 -19.88 19.32 -24.31
N GLN A 968 -19.89 20.31 -23.40
CA GLN A 968 -19.81 21.72 -23.73
C GLN A 968 -19.07 22.49 -22.63
N MET A 969 -17.74 22.59 -22.71
CA MET A 969 -17.00 23.66 -22.04
C MET A 969 -15.93 24.22 -22.97
N ASP A 970 -16.07 25.51 -23.24
CA ASP A 970 -15.21 26.39 -24.03
C ASP A 970 -13.93 26.71 -23.24
N PRO A 971 -12.70 26.67 -23.82
CA PRO A 971 -11.44 26.74 -23.06
C PRO A 971 -11.06 28.12 -22.49
N SER A 972 -11.99 29.08 -22.37
CA SER A 972 -11.65 30.50 -22.31
C SER A 972 -12.15 31.29 -21.09
N ASN A 973 -12.40 30.67 -19.93
CA ASN A 973 -12.76 31.44 -18.73
C ASN A 973 -12.12 30.91 -17.44
N GLU A 974 -10.92 31.42 -17.14
CA GLU A 974 -10.37 31.46 -15.79
C GLU A 974 -11.09 32.53 -14.97
N THR A 975 -11.65 32.18 -13.82
CA THR A 975 -11.90 33.16 -12.75
C THR A 975 -11.76 32.55 -11.35
N ASN A 976 -10.76 33.12 -10.65
CA ASN A 976 -10.45 33.17 -9.22
C ASN A 976 -11.52 32.70 -8.21
N TYR A 977 -11.08 31.88 -7.23
CA TYR A 977 -11.63 31.91 -5.87
C TYR A 977 -10.51 32.09 -4.83
N ASN A 978 -10.68 33.15 -4.04
CA ASN A 978 -9.82 33.59 -2.95
C ASN A 978 -9.92 32.70 -1.68
N PHE A 979 -8.79 32.66 -0.98
CA PHE A 979 -8.47 32.24 0.39
C PHE A 979 -9.56 32.44 1.47
N ILE A 980 -9.75 31.41 2.33
CA ILE A 980 -9.92 31.47 3.81
C ILE A 980 -9.37 30.12 4.36
N ASP A 981 -8.16 30.11 4.92
CA ASP A 981 -7.77 30.10 6.35
C ASP A 981 -8.12 28.80 7.13
N LEU A 982 -7.09 28.07 7.55
CA LEU A 982 -7.12 26.67 7.98
C LEU A 982 -6.32 26.54 9.28
N ASP A 983 -7.02 26.62 10.41
CA ASP A 983 -6.51 26.24 11.72
C ASP A 983 -7.18 24.92 12.14
N ALA A 984 -6.65 23.81 11.61
CA ALA A 984 -7.13 22.45 11.89
C ALA A 984 -5.97 21.48 12.15
N PHE A 985 -4.93 21.93 12.85
CA PHE A 985 -3.79 21.11 13.27
C PHE A 985 -3.97 20.40 14.61
N ALA A 986 -5.13 20.54 15.28
CA ALA A 986 -5.34 20.06 16.65
C ALA A 986 -5.76 18.58 16.79
N LEU A 987 -5.79 17.76 15.73
CA LEU A 987 -6.36 16.39 15.77
C LEU A 987 -5.43 15.26 15.29
N LEU A 988 -4.11 15.47 15.31
CA LEU A 988 -3.11 14.46 14.90
C LEU A 988 -2.18 13.97 16.01
N ASP A 989 -2.64 13.90 17.26
CA ASP A 989 -1.94 13.15 18.32
C ASP A 989 -2.41 11.69 18.38
N SER A 990 -1.96 10.91 17.40
CA SER A 990 -2.14 9.46 17.35
C SER A 990 -0.99 8.72 18.04
N PHE A 991 -0.70 9.02 19.31
CA PHE A 991 0.07 8.15 20.20
C PHE A 991 -0.28 8.49 21.65
N PRO A 992 -0.52 7.50 22.54
CA PRO A 992 -0.79 7.80 23.94
C PRO A 992 0.45 8.45 24.57
N GLU A 993 0.27 9.65 25.13
CA GLU A 993 1.21 10.20 26.10
C GLU A 993 1.10 9.35 27.37
N ASN A 994 2.21 8.77 27.80
CA ASN A 994 2.29 8.11 29.10
C ASN A 994 2.14 9.17 30.19
N HIS A 995 0.98 9.22 30.84
CA HIS A 995 0.82 9.93 32.10
C HIS A 995 1.64 9.21 33.18
N ILE A 996 2.70 9.85 33.64
CA ILE A 996 3.35 9.49 34.91
C ILE A 996 2.46 10.03 36.01
N ASP A 997 1.73 9.14 36.70
CA ASP A 997 1.08 9.50 37.96
C ASP A 997 2.16 9.63 39.04
N ALA A 998 2.41 10.86 39.49
CA ALA A 998 3.50 11.20 40.42
C ALA A 998 3.28 10.64 41.85
N ALA A 999 2.20 9.87 42.09
CA ALA A 999 1.85 9.36 43.40
C ALA A 999 2.14 7.86 43.62
N THR A 1000 2.28 7.02 42.59
CA THR A 1000 2.29 5.54 42.79
C THR A 1000 3.41 4.75 42.11
N GLY A 1001 4.13 5.29 41.12
CA GLY A 1001 5.33 4.64 40.59
C GLY A 1001 5.13 3.25 39.95
N GLU A 1002 3.93 2.91 39.51
CA GLU A 1002 3.65 1.66 38.77
C GLU A 1002 3.31 1.96 37.30
N TRP A 1003 3.89 1.14 36.41
CA TRP A 1003 3.67 1.19 34.97
C TRP A 1003 2.39 0.41 34.61
N CYS A 1004 1.31 1.11 34.28
CA CYS A 1004 0.13 0.49 33.64
C CYS A 1004 0.14 0.80 32.14
N LEU A 1005 0.14 -0.26 31.32
CA LEU A 1005 -0.16 -0.18 29.88
C LEU A 1005 -1.69 -0.03 29.71
N SER A 1006 -2.14 1.10 29.17
CA SER A 1006 -3.49 1.28 28.64
C SER A 1006 -3.45 1.41 27.12
#